data_AF-A0A0N0DU93-F1
#
_entry.id   AF-A0A0N0DU93-F1
#
_cell.length_a   1.000
_cell.length_b   1.000
_cell.length_c   1.000
_cell.angle_alpha   90.00
_cell.angle_beta   90.00
_cell.angle_gamma   90.00
#
_symmetry.space_group_name_H-M   'P 1'
#
loop_
_entity.id
_entity.type
_entity.pdbx_description
1 polymer ?
#
loop_
_entity_poly.entity_id
_entity_poly.type
_entity_poly.pdbx_seq_one_letter_code
_entity_poly.pdbx_strand_id
1 'polypeptide(L)'
;MEWRTSSYVREEPDRFIEVRSSRRRRYRTSVVTCGVAVLAFCALILLFFYISMRTATTLFDAAVTDTAWWTASRNGLELKEALHRQALQNAPPAHALSMHQILFISCNRHDRSQAYWANIAVAAQCELLSRNDRAAAAPCRRLYAGQTPLSLSGDVLAEEKKWLREAAPLTSLADVPLGACGSVYDSPVAAQHRASMLSSVKADDAAARSAALRFPVAPVTAAPLPLDAALWLGDAIYADKRADGEDGQSLFFHHTNTLADVGHFWRVQRDAPEYGAFVSSCVATTTTAASPSNETLPKPSVRVLGAEEADAKRQERKTLPVTTATQAPTRIEVLGHMANTANTLIIPDPPAVVAGPQHNVWGTWDDHDMGKNDGGKEYPYKHVTQRFFLDFLKAPATDPRWTRAGVHEAYTLPFHAVVDDSKRWGRSLENLLNQLYEYAVCVILLDVRSFRDPPNATHVGDMLGAAQWAWFEAQLQRFTTRTADGREPCAVTLIGSGIQFMLDEKPAENWAAFPDARDRLLGLLRIYKAERVALLTGDVHMGELGGDFTEHTIAHVLGYPLLEATSSGLTHSANMLLLPAVLPRFFRTPRRLSLYVEKNFGMVRLSVDLLRLPALRPYFNDTIKPAGPSSGLFRTVEERQAARAVVQRALNVTFTIFSIPQHGQPVHRLNFPLSMLTYADGPAYLDAAVDPYSGDVQIQNAADGTSTPTKATATGAPPGVTTFTLRNGTTVSVVHYPVSTPVPFVTWGSRVAQRYVFTRSSVSESMKWCVLSHVCVSVVCLVLCMGWVLRWVRRRRRQQRQQRRAEGQAPLLSRNTELRGDAINLAPAPQRWWKKLLHRLRKDKNG
;
A
#
# COMPACT_ATOMS: atom_id res chain seq x y z
N MET A 1 -22.43 -62.91 93.52
CA MET A 1 -21.14 -63.42 94.00
C MET A 1 -20.22 -63.49 92.78
N GLU A 2 -19.05 -62.82 92.82
CA GLU A 2 -17.89 -62.92 91.90
C GLU A 2 -18.04 -62.50 90.41
N TRP A 3 -16.99 -62.16 89.63
CA TRP A 3 -15.80 -61.28 89.69
C TRP A 3 -15.20 -61.28 88.24
N ARG A 4 -14.47 -60.21 87.85
CA ARG A 4 -13.35 -60.11 86.85
C ARG A 4 -13.55 -60.04 85.30
N THR A 5 -13.33 -58.82 84.79
CA THR A 5 -12.37 -58.33 83.75
C THR A 5 -12.20 -58.99 82.36
N SER A 6 -12.38 -58.14 81.34
CA SER A 6 -12.07 -58.29 79.91
C SER A 6 -10.56 -58.11 79.59
N SER A 7 -10.01 -58.96 78.73
CA SER A 7 -8.65 -58.85 78.15
C SER A 7 -8.69 -58.47 76.66
N TYR A 8 -7.93 -57.42 76.34
CA TYR A 8 -7.64 -56.86 75.02
C TYR A 8 -6.42 -57.58 74.39
N VAL A 9 -6.47 -57.92 73.10
CA VAL A 9 -5.29 -58.32 72.29
C VAL A 9 -5.10 -57.30 71.16
N ARG A 10 -3.84 -56.92 70.94
CA ARG A 10 -3.33 -55.82 70.12
C ARG A 10 -2.63 -56.43 68.88
N GLU A 11 -3.11 -56.14 67.67
CA GLU A 11 -2.42 -56.44 66.40
C GLU A 11 -1.80 -55.18 65.76
N GLU A 12 -0.71 -55.38 65.03
CA GLU A 12 0.36 -54.43 64.67
C GLU A 12 0.06 -53.42 63.53
N PRO A 13 0.73 -52.23 63.49
CA PRO A 13 0.48 -51.17 62.52
C PRO A 13 1.55 -51.01 61.40
N ASP A 14 2.24 -52.04 60.92
CA ASP A 14 3.38 -51.85 59.98
C ASP A 14 3.03 -51.90 58.47
N ARG A 15 1.84 -52.34 58.05
CA ARG A 15 1.47 -52.37 56.61
C ARG A 15 0.92 -51.06 56.03
N PHE A 16 0.66 -50.03 56.84
CA PHE A 16 0.04 -48.78 56.37
C PHE A 16 1.03 -47.67 55.98
N ILE A 17 2.31 -47.80 56.32
CA ILE A 17 3.32 -46.74 56.12
C ILE A 17 4.01 -46.84 54.76
N GLU A 18 4.14 -48.04 54.19
CA GLU A 18 4.88 -48.26 52.94
C GLU A 18 4.08 -47.90 51.67
N VAL A 19 2.76 -48.11 51.67
CA VAL A 19 1.88 -47.76 50.53
C VAL A 19 1.69 -46.24 50.40
N ARG A 20 1.72 -45.50 51.53
CA ARG A 20 1.57 -44.04 51.55
C ARG A 20 2.85 -43.30 51.14
N SER A 21 4.02 -43.87 51.42
CA SER A 21 5.32 -43.31 51.00
C SER A 21 5.52 -43.43 49.49
N SER A 22 5.13 -44.56 48.87
CA SER A 22 5.28 -44.80 47.42
C SER A 22 4.33 -43.95 46.55
N ARG A 23 3.09 -43.68 47.02
CA ARG A 23 2.14 -42.76 46.35
C ARG A 23 2.58 -41.30 46.46
N ARG A 24 3.11 -40.86 47.62
CA ARG A 24 3.68 -39.50 47.77
C ARG A 24 4.96 -39.31 46.96
N ARG A 25 5.80 -40.33 46.82
CA ARG A 25 6.99 -40.28 45.95
C ARG A 25 6.61 -40.17 44.48
N ARG A 26 5.68 -41.01 43.99
CA ARG A 26 5.17 -40.96 42.60
C ARG A 26 4.45 -39.65 42.27
N TYR A 27 3.65 -39.12 43.19
CA TYR A 27 2.98 -37.82 42.98
C TYR A 27 3.97 -36.65 43.02
N ARG A 28 5.00 -36.70 43.86
CA ARG A 28 6.10 -35.71 43.87
C ARG A 28 6.93 -35.78 42.60
N THR A 29 7.29 -36.97 42.10
CA THR A 29 8.02 -37.09 40.84
C THR A 29 7.16 -36.61 39.67
N SER A 30 5.88 -36.98 39.56
CA SER A 30 4.99 -36.49 38.49
C SER A 30 4.78 -34.97 38.50
N VAL A 31 4.63 -34.34 39.67
CA VAL A 31 4.47 -32.88 39.74
C VAL A 31 5.79 -32.15 39.47
N VAL A 32 6.92 -32.72 39.86
CA VAL A 32 8.25 -32.17 39.54
C VAL A 32 8.55 -32.35 38.06
N THR A 33 8.27 -33.50 37.44
CA THR A 33 8.48 -33.70 36.00
C THR A 33 7.56 -32.84 35.17
N CYS A 34 6.29 -32.66 35.57
CA CYS A 34 5.37 -31.76 34.88
C CYS A 34 5.79 -30.28 35.04
N GLY A 35 6.24 -29.88 36.24
CA GLY A 35 6.79 -28.54 36.47
C GLY A 35 8.09 -28.28 35.72
N VAL A 36 8.97 -29.28 35.62
CA VAL A 36 10.22 -29.21 34.83
C VAL A 36 9.91 -29.17 33.34
N ALA A 37 8.93 -29.93 32.85
CA ALA A 37 8.51 -29.90 31.45
C ALA A 37 7.90 -28.55 31.06
N VAL A 38 7.05 -27.97 31.91
CA VAL A 38 6.47 -26.63 31.67
C VAL A 38 7.55 -25.55 31.75
N LEU A 39 8.46 -25.61 32.72
CA LEU A 39 9.58 -24.67 32.79
C LEU A 39 10.55 -24.82 31.62
N ALA A 40 10.82 -26.04 31.16
CA ALA A 40 11.63 -26.30 29.98
C ALA A 40 10.94 -25.78 28.71
N PHE A 41 9.62 -25.95 28.58
CA PHE A 41 8.85 -25.41 27.46
C PHE A 41 8.83 -23.87 27.47
N CYS A 42 8.58 -23.24 28.62
CA CYS A 42 8.67 -21.79 28.76
C CYS A 42 10.09 -21.27 28.53
N ALA A 43 11.11 -21.98 29.00
CA ALA A 43 12.51 -21.62 28.77
C ALA A 43 12.89 -21.78 27.29
N LEU A 44 12.40 -22.80 26.59
CA LEU A 44 12.59 -22.97 25.15
C LEU A 44 11.89 -21.86 24.36
N ILE A 45 10.69 -21.43 24.77
CA ILE A 45 10.00 -20.28 24.15
C ILE A 45 10.75 -18.98 24.41
N LEU A 46 11.21 -18.74 25.64
CA LEU A 46 11.98 -17.54 25.99
C LEU A 46 13.37 -17.55 25.35
N LEU A 47 14.00 -18.71 25.22
CA LEU A 47 15.27 -18.89 24.52
C LEU A 47 15.08 -18.73 23.01
N PHE A 48 13.98 -19.22 22.43
CA PHE A 48 13.63 -18.96 21.04
C PHE A 48 13.38 -17.47 20.80
N PHE A 49 12.64 -16.79 21.69
CA PHE A 49 12.43 -15.34 21.62
C PHE A 49 13.73 -14.57 21.83
N TYR A 50 14.57 -14.96 22.78
CA TYR A 50 15.85 -14.32 23.06
C TYR A 50 16.84 -14.55 21.91
N ILE A 51 16.95 -15.76 21.36
CA ILE A 51 17.78 -16.05 20.19
C ILE A 51 17.24 -15.28 19.00
N SER A 52 15.93 -15.26 18.76
CA SER A 52 15.30 -14.50 17.67
C SER A 52 15.48 -12.98 17.83
N MET A 53 15.37 -12.45 19.06
CA MET A 53 15.67 -11.04 19.34
C MET A 53 17.15 -10.75 19.23
N ARG A 54 18.04 -11.62 19.70
CA ARG A 54 19.49 -11.44 19.60
C ARG A 54 19.94 -11.51 18.15
N THR A 55 19.55 -12.55 17.40
CA THR A 55 19.84 -12.66 15.98
C THR A 55 19.21 -11.51 15.21
N ALA A 56 17.99 -11.05 15.56
CA ALA A 56 17.47 -9.80 15.06
C ALA A 56 18.42 -8.64 15.39
N THR A 57 18.69 -8.30 16.64
CA THR A 57 19.55 -7.15 17.00
C THR A 57 20.98 -7.21 16.44
N THR A 58 21.62 -8.38 16.33
CA THR A 58 22.98 -8.50 15.78
C THR A 58 23.03 -8.60 14.25
N LEU A 59 21.93 -8.96 13.59
CA LEU A 59 21.77 -8.85 12.13
C LEU A 59 21.14 -7.50 11.69
N PHE A 60 20.52 -6.78 12.62
CA PHE A 60 19.79 -5.53 12.37
C PHE A 60 20.71 -4.32 12.16
N ASP A 61 21.87 -4.27 12.80
CA ASP A 61 22.79 -3.12 12.67
C ASP A 61 23.64 -3.12 11.39
N ALA A 62 23.56 -4.17 10.56
CA ALA A 62 24.41 -4.26 9.37
C ALA A 62 23.75 -4.82 8.09
N ALA A 63 22.51 -5.34 8.14
CA ALA A 63 21.94 -6.11 7.02
C ALA A 63 20.43 -5.95 6.81
N VAL A 64 19.81 -4.81 7.17
CA VAL A 64 18.34 -4.65 7.05
C VAL A 64 17.89 -3.33 6.41
N THR A 65 18.76 -2.35 6.20
CA THR A 65 18.39 -1.07 5.55
C THR A 65 18.72 -0.99 4.06
N ASP A 66 19.23 -2.06 3.44
CA ASP A 66 19.51 -2.09 1.99
C ASP A 66 18.24 -2.44 1.21
N THR A 67 17.53 -1.39 0.79
CA THR A 67 16.55 -1.45 -0.28
C THR A 67 17.28 -1.59 -1.61
N ALA A 68 16.94 -2.64 -2.36
CA ALA A 68 17.52 -3.09 -3.64
C ALA A 68 18.71 -4.08 -3.48
N TRP A 69 18.49 -5.29 -3.99
CA TRP A 69 19.46 -6.26 -4.50
C TRP A 69 20.90 -6.12 -3.95
N TRP A 70 21.23 -6.94 -2.94
CA TRP A 70 22.46 -6.88 -2.13
C TRP A 70 23.79 -6.76 -2.92
N THR A 71 24.65 -5.83 -2.50
CA THR A 71 25.89 -6.12 -1.72
C THR A 71 26.41 -4.85 -1.01
N ALA A 72 26.71 -4.96 0.29
CA ALA A 72 27.14 -3.88 1.17
C ALA A 72 28.63 -3.53 1.00
N SER A 73 28.95 -2.25 0.86
CA SER A 73 30.34 -1.73 0.92
C SER A 73 30.51 -0.83 2.16
N ARG A 74 31.72 -0.87 2.75
CA ARG A 74 32.02 -0.38 4.11
C ARG A 74 32.66 1.02 4.19
N ASN A 75 32.82 1.75 3.09
CA ASN A 75 33.50 3.05 3.10
C ASN A 75 32.60 4.17 2.57
N GLY A 76 32.61 5.35 3.21
CA GLY A 76 31.82 6.51 2.77
C GLY A 76 32.17 7.06 1.38
N LEU A 77 33.38 6.79 0.87
CA LEU A 77 33.77 7.08 -0.51
C LEU A 77 33.19 6.05 -1.49
N GLU A 78 33.26 4.77 -1.14
CA GLU A 78 32.63 3.69 -1.91
C GLU A 78 31.10 3.79 -1.88
N LEU A 79 30.50 4.30 -0.80
CA LEU A 79 29.07 4.62 -0.72
C LEU A 79 28.70 5.74 -1.68
N LYS A 80 29.51 6.80 -1.82
CA LYS A 80 29.27 7.84 -2.83
C LYS A 80 29.42 7.29 -4.25
N GLU A 81 30.36 6.39 -4.49
CA GLU A 81 30.58 5.73 -5.79
C GLU A 81 29.52 4.65 -6.09
N ALA A 82 28.98 3.99 -5.06
CA ALA A 82 27.88 3.05 -5.11
C ALA A 82 26.55 3.78 -5.27
N LEU A 83 26.30 4.88 -4.55
CA LEU A 83 25.16 5.77 -4.75
C LEU A 83 25.20 6.42 -6.12
N HIS A 84 26.38 6.79 -6.65
CA HIS A 84 26.50 7.28 -8.03
C HIS A 84 26.22 6.17 -9.06
N ARG A 85 26.70 4.94 -8.83
CA ARG A 85 26.36 3.79 -9.67
C ARG A 85 24.88 3.40 -9.57
N GLN A 86 24.28 3.46 -8.38
CA GLN A 86 22.87 3.19 -8.10
C GLN A 86 21.95 4.30 -8.65
N ALA A 87 22.38 5.56 -8.54
CA ALA A 87 21.78 6.72 -9.19
C ALA A 87 21.73 6.56 -10.72
N LEU A 88 22.81 6.05 -11.31
CA LEU A 88 22.90 5.73 -12.74
C LEU A 88 22.05 4.50 -13.12
N GLN A 89 21.93 3.52 -12.23
CA GLN A 89 21.14 2.30 -12.45
C GLN A 89 19.62 2.56 -12.37
N ASN A 90 19.18 3.43 -11.46
CA ASN A 90 17.77 3.76 -11.28
C ASN A 90 17.30 4.99 -12.06
N ALA A 91 18.15 5.64 -12.85
CA ALA A 91 17.74 6.69 -13.79
C ALA A 91 17.15 6.08 -15.08
N PRO A 92 16.29 6.82 -15.83
CA PRO A 92 15.86 6.37 -17.14
C PRO A 92 17.04 5.97 -18.04
N PRO A 93 16.95 4.85 -18.78
CA PRO A 93 18.00 4.43 -19.69
C PRO A 93 18.36 5.56 -20.68
N ALA A 94 19.65 5.63 -21.06
CA ALA A 94 20.16 6.67 -21.96
C ALA A 94 19.42 6.72 -23.31
N HIS A 95 18.91 5.57 -23.74
CA HIS A 95 18.19 5.37 -24.99
C HIS A 95 16.67 5.41 -24.82
N ALA A 96 16.13 5.66 -23.62
CA ALA A 96 14.69 5.73 -23.40
C ALA A 96 14.23 7.19 -23.38
N LEU A 97 13.33 7.55 -24.28
CA LEU A 97 12.75 8.90 -24.32
C LEU A 97 11.29 8.89 -23.88
N SER A 98 10.97 9.67 -22.84
CA SER A 98 9.63 9.72 -22.25
C SER A 98 8.62 10.41 -23.17
N MET A 99 7.41 9.87 -23.22
CA MET A 99 6.27 10.46 -23.94
C MET A 99 5.14 10.81 -22.97
N HIS A 100 4.76 9.89 -22.08
CA HIS A 100 3.71 10.12 -21.08
C HIS A 100 4.15 9.71 -19.68
N GLN A 101 3.64 10.39 -18.66
CA GLN A 101 3.85 10.09 -17.26
C GLN A 101 2.58 10.24 -16.43
N ILE A 102 2.30 9.23 -15.60
CA ILE A 102 1.20 9.24 -14.62
C ILE A 102 1.78 8.99 -13.24
N LEU A 103 1.54 9.92 -12.31
CA LEU A 103 1.80 9.72 -10.88
C LEU A 103 0.68 8.86 -10.29
N PHE A 104 1.01 7.86 -9.47
CA PHE A 104 0.03 7.12 -8.68
C PHE A 104 0.45 7.02 -7.21
N ILE A 105 -0.52 7.20 -6.31
CA ILE A 105 -0.31 7.37 -4.88
C ILE A 105 -1.47 6.81 -4.05
N SER A 106 -1.16 6.43 -2.82
CA SER A 106 -2.11 6.01 -1.79
C SER A 106 -1.55 6.29 -0.40
N CYS A 107 -2.44 6.32 0.60
CA CYS A 107 -2.13 6.35 2.02
C CYS A 107 -1.51 7.67 2.51
N ASN A 108 -2.31 8.73 2.36
CA ASN A 108 -2.00 10.10 2.74
C ASN A 108 -2.70 10.54 4.05
N ARG A 109 -1.91 10.59 5.12
CA ARG A 109 -2.18 11.44 6.29
C ARG A 109 -2.07 12.93 5.93
N HIS A 110 -3.19 13.47 5.45
CA HIS A 110 -3.40 14.86 5.04
C HIS A 110 -3.11 15.91 6.13
N ASP A 111 -3.13 15.50 7.40
CA ASP A 111 -2.86 16.34 8.59
C ASP A 111 -1.35 16.55 8.87
N ARG A 112 -0.46 15.94 8.06
CA ARG A 112 1.00 16.08 8.19
C ARG A 112 1.57 17.02 7.12
N SER A 113 2.83 17.42 7.32
CA SER A 113 3.59 18.18 6.33
C SER A 113 3.44 17.59 4.93
N GLN A 114 3.02 18.44 3.99
CA GLN A 114 2.78 18.14 2.60
C GLN A 114 4.00 18.47 1.71
N ALA A 115 5.16 18.76 2.30
CA ALA A 115 6.35 19.21 1.57
C ALA A 115 6.92 18.15 0.58
N TYR A 116 6.48 16.89 0.69
CA TYR A 116 6.85 15.83 -0.25
C TYR A 116 6.35 16.11 -1.68
N TRP A 117 5.31 16.93 -1.89
CA TRP A 117 4.86 17.34 -3.22
C TRP A 117 5.96 18.05 -4.02
N ALA A 118 6.84 18.80 -3.35
CA ALA A 118 7.98 19.44 -4.00
C ALA A 118 9.02 18.41 -4.49
N ASN A 119 9.26 17.34 -3.72
CA ASN A 119 10.14 16.25 -4.14
C ASN A 119 9.54 15.49 -5.33
N ILE A 120 8.23 15.21 -5.30
CA ILE A 120 7.50 14.58 -6.41
C ILE A 120 7.59 15.44 -7.67
N ALA A 121 7.42 16.76 -7.56
CA ALA A 121 7.54 17.69 -8.68
C ALA A 121 8.92 17.63 -9.35
N VAL A 122 10.00 17.62 -8.56
CA VAL A 122 11.36 17.48 -9.12
C VAL A 122 11.55 16.11 -9.76
N ALA A 123 11.10 15.04 -9.12
CA ALA A 123 11.21 13.69 -9.67
C ALA A 123 10.50 13.57 -11.03
N ALA A 124 9.26 14.07 -11.13
CA ALA A 124 8.49 14.07 -12.37
C ALA A 124 9.20 14.80 -13.52
N GLN A 125 9.87 15.91 -13.25
CA GLN A 125 10.65 16.60 -14.26
C GLN A 125 11.92 15.85 -14.64
N CYS A 126 12.66 15.34 -13.67
CA CYS A 126 13.92 14.64 -13.91
C CYS A 126 13.74 13.34 -14.71
N GLU A 127 12.58 12.69 -14.61
CA GLU A 127 12.21 11.50 -15.38
C GLU A 127 11.85 11.81 -16.85
N LEU A 128 11.45 13.05 -17.17
CA LEU A 128 11.20 13.48 -18.56
C LEU A 128 12.46 13.85 -19.33
N LEU A 129 13.47 14.37 -18.63
CA LEU A 129 14.65 14.91 -19.27
C LEU A 129 15.44 13.82 -19.99
N SER A 130 16.07 14.22 -21.10
CA SER A 130 17.10 13.42 -21.75
C SER A 130 18.24 13.10 -20.76
N ARG A 131 19.03 12.07 -21.03
CA ARG A 131 20.18 11.74 -20.18
C ARG A 131 21.13 12.93 -20.01
N ASN A 132 21.36 13.69 -21.07
CA ASN A 132 22.30 14.82 -21.06
C ASN A 132 21.74 15.98 -20.24
N ASP A 133 20.46 16.32 -20.41
CA ASP A 133 19.82 17.41 -19.67
C ASP A 133 19.67 17.06 -18.19
N ARG A 134 19.31 15.81 -17.89
CA ARG A 134 19.28 15.28 -16.53
C ARG A 134 20.66 15.36 -15.87
N ALA A 135 21.72 14.99 -16.60
CA ALA A 135 23.09 15.07 -16.10
C ALA A 135 23.56 16.52 -15.91
N ALA A 136 23.10 17.46 -16.75
CA ALA A 136 23.39 18.88 -16.64
C ALA A 136 22.63 19.56 -15.48
N ALA A 137 21.43 19.09 -15.15
CA ALA A 137 20.59 19.63 -14.09
C ALA A 137 21.06 19.23 -12.68
N ALA A 138 21.56 20.20 -11.90
CA ALA A 138 22.02 19.96 -10.52
C ALA A 138 20.94 19.35 -9.59
N PRO A 139 19.66 19.78 -9.64
CA PRO A 139 18.59 19.18 -8.84
C PRO A 139 18.37 17.71 -9.18
N CYS A 140 18.43 17.34 -10.45
CA CYS A 140 18.35 15.94 -10.85
C CYS A 140 19.55 15.14 -10.36
N ARG A 141 20.79 15.65 -10.51
CA ARG A 141 21.97 14.95 -9.96
C ARG A 141 21.83 14.67 -8.45
N ARG A 142 21.29 15.62 -7.68
CA ARG A 142 21.02 15.44 -6.24
C ARG A 142 19.92 14.41 -5.99
N LEU A 143 18.79 14.51 -6.69
CA LEU A 143 17.69 13.56 -6.61
C LEU A 143 18.17 12.12 -6.77
N TYR A 144 18.90 11.83 -7.85
CA TYR A 144 19.39 10.47 -8.11
C TYR A 144 20.47 10.04 -7.12
N ALA A 145 21.23 10.97 -6.54
CA ALA A 145 22.20 10.70 -5.48
C ALA A 145 21.56 10.50 -4.08
N GLY A 146 20.23 10.55 -3.96
CA GLY A 146 19.53 10.44 -2.67
C GLY A 146 19.68 11.68 -1.79
N GLN A 147 20.09 12.80 -2.38
CA GLN A 147 20.25 14.08 -1.70
C GLN A 147 19.04 14.97 -1.99
N THR A 148 18.72 15.86 -1.06
CA THR A 148 17.62 16.81 -1.28
C THR A 148 17.84 17.61 -2.57
N PRO A 149 16.95 17.47 -3.57
CA PRO A 149 17.06 18.24 -4.80
C PRO A 149 16.78 19.73 -4.56
N LEU A 150 16.12 20.05 -3.44
CA LEU A 150 15.69 21.37 -3.02
C LEU A 150 16.80 22.19 -2.34
N SER A 151 17.94 21.58 -1.97
CA SER A 151 19.08 22.30 -1.37
C SER A 151 20.01 22.91 -2.43
N LEU A 152 20.51 24.12 -2.18
CA LEU A 152 21.50 24.76 -3.05
C LEU A 152 22.94 24.33 -2.81
N SER A 153 23.36 24.22 -1.56
CA SER A 153 24.76 24.10 -1.16
C SER A 153 25.26 22.66 -1.10
N GLY A 154 24.38 21.66 -1.20
CA GLY A 154 24.75 20.24 -1.19
C GLY A 154 25.27 19.70 0.16
N ASP A 155 25.50 20.56 1.15
CA ASP A 155 25.82 20.16 2.52
C ASP A 155 24.56 19.85 3.32
N VAL A 156 24.55 18.69 3.98
CA VAL A 156 23.49 18.27 4.90
C VAL A 156 23.59 19.13 6.17
N LEU A 157 22.55 19.90 6.49
CA LEU A 157 22.38 20.42 7.85
C LEU A 157 21.82 19.29 8.73
N ALA A 158 22.38 19.16 9.92
CA ALA A 158 21.99 18.21 10.98
C ALA A 158 20.54 18.37 11.52
N GLU A 159 19.70 19.18 10.85
CA GLU A 159 18.31 19.53 11.19
C GLU A 159 17.23 18.79 10.38
N GLU A 160 17.58 17.76 9.62
CA GLU A 160 16.62 16.79 9.08
C GLU A 160 15.99 15.91 10.19
N LYS A 161 16.50 16.01 11.43
CA LYS A 161 16.03 15.25 12.60
C LYS A 161 14.59 15.57 13.06
N LYS A 162 13.91 16.55 12.46
CA LYS A 162 12.55 17.02 12.84
C LYS A 162 11.52 16.92 11.72
N TRP A 163 11.61 16.00 10.76
CA TRP A 163 10.51 15.77 9.79
C TRP A 163 9.23 15.18 10.40
N LEU A 164 9.15 15.02 11.73
CA LEU A 164 8.17 14.15 12.37
C LEU A 164 7.15 14.79 13.33
N ARG A 165 7.24 16.03 13.84
CA ARG A 165 6.21 16.49 14.83
C ARG A 165 5.74 17.95 14.87
N GLU A 166 6.28 18.88 14.11
CA GLU A 166 5.71 20.25 14.06
C GLU A 166 5.74 20.79 12.63
N ALA A 167 4.63 21.37 12.18
CA ALA A 167 4.60 22.16 10.96
C ALA A 167 5.57 23.34 11.13
N ALA A 168 6.76 23.24 10.55
CA ALA A 168 7.76 24.30 10.58
C ALA A 168 7.81 24.98 9.20
N PRO A 169 7.87 26.33 9.16
CA PRO A 169 7.87 27.09 7.92
C PRO A 169 9.22 26.93 7.21
N LEU A 170 9.19 26.89 5.88
CA LEU A 170 10.38 26.89 5.04
C LEU A 170 11.12 28.23 5.19
N THR A 171 12.09 28.29 6.10
CA THR A 171 12.94 29.46 6.29
C THR A 171 14.07 29.47 5.27
N SER A 172 13.74 29.86 4.03
CA SER A 172 14.58 30.59 3.07
C SER A 172 14.09 30.31 1.64
N LEU A 173 13.23 31.20 1.13
CA LEU A 173 12.53 31.11 -0.15
C LEU A 173 13.29 31.75 -1.33
N ALA A 174 14.56 32.14 -1.15
CA ALA A 174 15.34 32.73 -2.23
C ALA A 174 15.73 31.69 -3.31
N ASP A 175 15.61 30.39 -3.01
CA ASP A 175 16.40 29.38 -3.70
C ASP A 175 15.71 28.01 -3.93
N VAL A 176 14.38 27.93 -3.78
CA VAL A 176 13.64 26.83 -4.40
C VAL A 176 13.57 27.15 -5.90
N PRO A 177 14.09 26.27 -6.78
CA PRO A 177 14.26 26.62 -8.18
C PRO A 177 12.91 27.02 -8.79
N LEU A 178 12.83 28.29 -9.21
CA LEU A 178 11.96 28.69 -10.31
C LEU A 178 12.27 27.76 -11.48
N GLY A 179 11.45 26.73 -11.68
CA GLY A 179 11.69 25.71 -12.69
C GLY A 179 11.16 24.30 -12.39
N ALA A 180 10.86 23.93 -11.14
CA ALA A 180 10.17 22.66 -10.82
C ALA A 180 8.65 22.84 -10.79
N CYS A 181 7.95 22.33 -11.80
CA CYS A 181 6.52 22.52 -12.04
C CYS A 181 6.07 23.89 -11.54
N GLY A 182 6.56 24.98 -12.15
CA GLY A 182 6.05 26.34 -11.96
C GLY A 182 5.80 26.89 -10.55
N SER A 183 6.30 26.28 -9.45
CA SER A 183 6.18 26.63 -8.01
C SER A 183 5.08 25.97 -7.16
N VAL A 184 5.41 24.82 -6.57
CA VAL A 184 4.65 24.27 -5.42
C VAL A 184 4.56 25.27 -4.22
N TYR A 185 5.32 26.37 -4.25
CA TYR A 185 5.40 27.40 -3.20
C TYR A 185 5.10 28.87 -3.63
N ASP A 186 4.61 29.17 -4.84
CA ASP A 186 4.32 30.57 -5.29
C ASP A 186 2.82 30.82 -5.54
N SER A 187 1.98 30.62 -4.51
CA SER A 187 0.63 31.20 -4.51
C SER A 187 0.70 32.75 -4.53
N PRO A 188 -0.34 33.48 -4.97
CA PRO A 188 -0.35 34.95 -4.95
C PRO A 188 -0.02 35.57 -3.57
N VAL A 189 -0.41 34.86 -2.50
CA VAL A 189 -0.09 35.20 -1.11
C VAL A 189 1.40 34.98 -0.81
N ALA A 190 1.97 33.87 -1.29
CA ALA A 190 3.41 33.57 -1.15
C ALA A 190 4.29 34.50 -2.00
N ALA A 191 3.79 34.96 -3.15
CA ALA A 191 4.43 35.97 -4.01
C ALA A 191 4.44 37.36 -3.34
N GLN A 192 3.32 37.80 -2.75
CA GLN A 192 3.24 39.06 -1.99
C GLN A 192 4.15 39.06 -0.76
N HIS A 193 4.19 37.95 -0.01
CA HIS A 193 5.07 37.78 1.14
C HIS A 193 6.56 37.74 0.75
N ARG A 194 6.91 37.21 -0.45
CA ARG A 194 8.27 37.28 -1.00
C ARG A 194 8.68 38.69 -1.39
N ALA A 195 7.78 39.44 -2.04
CA ALA A 195 8.02 40.82 -2.45
C ALA A 195 8.30 41.73 -1.24
N SER A 196 7.63 41.53 -0.10
CA SER A 196 7.89 42.28 1.14
C SER A 196 9.21 41.92 1.83
N MET A 197 9.80 40.77 1.53
CA MET A 197 11.11 40.35 2.06
C MET A 197 12.26 40.86 1.19
N LEU A 198 12.07 40.93 -0.14
CA LEU A 198 13.07 41.41 -1.11
C LEU A 198 13.35 42.91 -1.03
N SER A 199 12.46 43.72 -0.44
CA SER A 199 12.72 45.13 -0.18
C SER A 199 13.81 45.39 0.87
N SER A 200 14.42 44.34 1.45
CA SER A 200 15.42 44.46 2.52
C SER A 200 16.87 44.12 2.11
N VAL A 201 17.15 43.74 0.86
CA VAL A 201 18.49 43.26 0.44
C VAL A 201 19.13 44.24 -0.57
N LYS A 202 20.34 44.71 -0.27
CA LYS A 202 21.12 45.60 -1.15
C LYS A 202 21.65 44.87 -2.39
N ALA A 203 21.62 45.57 -3.52
CA ALA A 203 22.04 45.11 -4.83
C ALA A 203 23.55 45.25 -5.01
N ASP A 204 24.29 44.15 -4.88
CA ASP A 204 25.56 43.90 -5.56
C ASP A 204 25.69 42.36 -5.68
N ASP A 205 26.02 41.84 -6.87
CA ASP A 205 26.05 40.41 -7.28
C ASP A 205 24.77 39.69 -7.75
N ALA A 206 23.83 40.42 -8.37
CA ALA A 206 22.63 39.81 -8.97
C ALA A 206 22.90 38.99 -10.26
N ALA A 207 23.92 39.33 -11.05
CA ALA A 207 24.12 38.77 -12.40
C ALA A 207 24.83 37.39 -12.41
N ALA A 208 25.84 37.18 -11.56
CA ALA A 208 26.58 35.91 -11.47
C ALA A 208 25.76 34.80 -10.76
N ARG A 209 24.90 35.18 -9.80
CA ARG A 209 23.95 34.26 -9.14
C ARG A 209 22.84 33.80 -10.10
N SER A 210 22.40 34.66 -11.03
CA SER A 210 21.33 34.34 -11.99
C SER A 210 21.68 33.23 -13.00
N ALA A 211 22.96 32.96 -13.27
CA ALA A 211 23.40 32.00 -14.28
C ALA A 211 23.64 30.58 -13.75
N ALA A 212 23.99 30.42 -12.47
CA ALA A 212 24.22 29.12 -11.82
C ALA A 212 22.96 28.47 -11.21
N LEU A 213 21.84 29.20 -11.22
CA LEU A 213 20.58 28.86 -10.52
C LEU A 213 19.41 28.51 -11.46
N ARG A 214 19.66 28.37 -12.77
CA ARG A 214 18.61 28.04 -13.73
C ARG A 214 18.48 26.53 -13.85
N PHE A 215 17.32 26.00 -13.50
CA PHE A 215 16.82 24.83 -14.21
C PHE A 215 16.86 25.22 -15.70
N PRO A 216 17.44 24.41 -16.61
CA PRO A 216 17.02 24.50 -18.00
C PRO A 216 15.52 24.19 -17.96
N VAL A 217 14.72 25.25 -17.94
CA VAL A 217 13.28 25.16 -18.11
C VAL A 217 13.12 24.35 -19.39
N ALA A 218 12.39 23.24 -19.33
CA ALA A 218 11.90 22.59 -20.53
C ALA A 218 11.46 23.72 -21.48
N PRO A 219 11.98 23.76 -22.72
CA PRO A 219 12.14 25.00 -23.48
C PRO A 219 10.92 25.93 -23.36
N VAL A 220 11.21 27.23 -23.10
CA VAL A 220 10.29 28.34 -22.74
C VAL A 220 9.31 28.72 -23.88
N THR A 221 8.80 27.72 -24.58
CA THR A 221 7.74 27.82 -25.58
C THR A 221 6.80 26.62 -25.37
N ALA A 222 5.93 26.74 -24.36
CA ALA A 222 4.75 25.89 -24.14
C ALA A 222 4.95 24.36 -24.34
N ALA A 223 5.92 23.76 -23.64
CA ALA A 223 6.03 22.31 -23.53
C ALA A 223 4.99 21.77 -22.52
N PRO A 224 4.40 20.57 -22.73
CA PRO A 224 3.37 20.01 -21.84
C PRO A 224 3.86 19.91 -20.40
N LEU A 225 2.92 20.06 -19.45
CA LEU A 225 3.20 19.87 -18.03
C LEU A 225 3.75 18.45 -17.78
N PRO A 226 4.60 18.26 -16.76
CA PRO A 226 5.41 17.05 -16.68
C PRO A 226 4.64 15.77 -16.34
N LEU A 227 3.41 15.89 -15.83
CA LEU A 227 2.53 14.76 -15.58
C LEU A 227 1.28 14.92 -16.43
N ASP A 228 0.92 13.88 -17.17
CA ASP A 228 -0.35 13.82 -17.88
C ASP A 228 -1.54 13.68 -16.93
N ALA A 229 -1.33 12.99 -15.80
CA ALA A 229 -2.33 12.79 -14.76
C ALA A 229 -1.69 12.49 -13.39
N ALA A 230 -2.45 12.79 -12.33
CA ALA A 230 -2.19 12.33 -10.96
C ALA A 230 -3.34 11.42 -10.51
N LEU A 231 -2.99 10.21 -10.05
CA LEU A 231 -3.92 9.13 -9.76
C LEU A 231 -3.92 8.77 -8.28
N TRP A 232 -5.06 8.91 -7.61
CA TRP A 232 -5.28 8.42 -6.26
C TRP A 232 -5.85 7.00 -6.30
N LEU A 233 -5.16 6.06 -5.66
CA LEU A 233 -5.55 4.65 -5.55
C LEU A 233 -6.04 4.33 -4.13
N GLY A 234 -6.82 5.24 -3.56
CA GLY A 234 -7.29 5.12 -2.18
C GLY A 234 -6.53 5.92 -1.14
N ASP A 235 -7.13 6.00 0.03
CA ASP A 235 -6.63 6.66 1.23
C ASP A 235 -6.03 8.04 0.94
N ALA A 236 -6.78 8.86 0.19
CA ALA A 236 -6.41 10.25 -0.01
C ALA A 236 -6.50 11.03 1.31
N ILE A 237 -7.36 10.56 2.22
CA ILE A 237 -7.44 10.97 3.61
C ILE A 237 -7.47 9.76 4.56
N TYR A 238 -7.17 10.00 5.85
CA TYR A 238 -7.38 9.02 6.92
C TYR A 238 -8.52 9.48 7.81
N ALA A 239 -9.75 9.20 7.40
CA ALA A 239 -10.94 9.69 8.07
C ALA A 239 -11.35 8.87 9.29
N ASP A 240 -10.57 7.87 9.68
CA ASP A 240 -10.74 7.01 10.85
C ASP A 240 -9.82 7.43 12.01
N LYS A 241 -9.06 8.53 11.84
CA LYS A 241 -8.22 9.15 12.87
C LYS A 241 -8.94 10.21 13.67
N ARG A 242 -8.49 10.46 14.90
CA ARG A 242 -9.06 11.56 15.69
C ARG A 242 -8.79 12.90 15.02
N ALA A 243 -9.77 13.80 15.05
CA ALA A 243 -9.66 15.13 14.45
C ALA A 243 -8.59 16.04 15.09
N ASP A 244 -8.08 15.68 16.27
CA ASP A 244 -6.96 16.35 16.95
C ASP A 244 -5.57 15.97 16.36
N GLY A 245 -5.52 15.11 15.34
CA GLY A 245 -4.29 14.65 14.69
C GLY A 245 -3.55 13.54 15.46
N GLU A 246 -4.06 13.12 16.63
CA GLU A 246 -3.50 12.01 17.40
C GLU A 246 -3.95 10.66 16.81
N ASP A 247 -3.02 9.69 16.80
CA ASP A 247 -3.32 8.33 16.36
C ASP A 247 -4.19 7.64 17.43
N GLY A 248 -5.51 7.79 17.30
CA GLY A 248 -6.51 7.13 18.15
C GLY A 248 -6.80 5.67 17.77
N GLN A 249 -6.32 5.24 16.60
CA GLN A 249 -6.40 3.87 16.11
C GLN A 249 -5.32 3.02 16.80
N SER A 250 -5.71 1.88 17.34
CA SER A 250 -4.78 0.84 17.80
C SER A 250 -5.24 -0.52 17.30
N LEU A 251 -4.38 -1.54 17.45
CA LEU A 251 -4.75 -2.93 17.13
C LEU A 251 -6.06 -3.39 17.84
N PHE A 252 -6.48 -2.70 18.92
CA PHE A 252 -7.57 -3.11 19.80
C PHE A 252 -8.75 -2.13 19.85
N PHE A 253 -8.56 -0.89 19.41
CA PHE A 253 -9.56 0.17 19.50
C PHE A 253 -9.59 0.95 18.19
N HIS A 254 -10.77 1.00 17.59
CA HIS A 254 -11.03 1.79 16.40
C HIS A 254 -11.72 3.08 16.80
N HIS A 255 -11.29 4.18 16.22
CA HIS A 255 -12.00 5.44 16.31
C HIS A 255 -12.91 5.56 15.10
N THR A 256 -14.14 6.02 15.32
CA THR A 256 -15.08 6.33 14.24
C THR A 256 -15.43 7.79 14.36
N ASN A 257 -15.24 8.52 13.27
CA ASN A 257 -15.53 9.93 13.20
C ASN A 257 -16.98 10.18 12.81
N THR A 258 -17.49 11.36 13.16
CA THR A 258 -18.78 11.80 12.62
C THR A 258 -18.63 12.12 11.14
N LEU A 259 -19.74 12.08 10.39
CA LEU A 259 -19.71 12.44 8.97
C LEU A 259 -19.26 13.89 8.74
N ALA A 260 -19.46 14.78 9.72
CA ALA A 260 -18.97 16.15 9.67
C ALA A 260 -17.44 16.23 9.75
N ASP A 261 -16.82 15.39 10.57
CA ASP A 261 -15.36 15.29 10.67
C ASP A 261 -14.77 14.66 9.41
N VAL A 262 -15.41 13.62 8.85
CA VAL A 262 -15.03 13.04 7.54
C VAL A 262 -15.06 14.12 6.45
N GLY A 263 -16.13 14.92 6.40
CA GLY A 263 -16.22 16.06 5.48
C GLY A 263 -15.17 17.16 5.74
N HIS A 264 -14.75 17.35 7.00
CA HIS A 264 -13.66 18.27 7.34
C HIS A 264 -12.31 17.78 6.79
N PHE A 265 -11.98 16.49 6.98
CA PHE A 265 -10.74 15.90 6.45
C PHE A 265 -10.62 16.02 4.93
N TRP A 266 -11.70 15.76 4.20
CA TRP A 266 -11.74 15.97 2.74
C TRP A 266 -11.47 17.42 2.35
N ARG A 267 -12.08 18.39 3.05
CA ARG A 267 -11.82 19.81 2.80
C ARG A 267 -10.37 20.20 3.09
N VAL A 268 -9.78 19.70 4.18
CA VAL A 268 -8.37 19.97 4.52
C VAL A 268 -7.45 19.48 3.40
N GLN A 269 -7.68 18.27 2.89
CA GLN A 269 -6.87 17.73 1.79
C GLN A 269 -7.12 18.47 0.45
N ARG A 270 -8.38 18.80 0.13
CA ARG A 270 -8.75 19.54 -1.09
C ARG A 270 -8.11 20.93 -1.12
N ASP A 271 -8.12 21.62 0.01
CA ASP A 271 -7.67 23.01 0.14
C ASP A 271 -6.19 23.10 0.56
N ALA A 272 -5.47 21.97 0.64
CA ALA A 272 -4.06 21.91 0.98
C ALA A 272 -3.22 22.73 -0.03
N PRO A 273 -2.54 23.81 0.41
CA PRO A 273 -1.86 24.73 -0.50
C PRO A 273 -0.79 24.06 -1.37
N GLU A 274 0.02 23.17 -0.79
CA GLU A 274 1.10 22.46 -1.49
C GLU A 274 0.54 21.49 -2.53
N TYR A 275 -0.56 20.81 -2.20
CA TYR A 275 -1.24 19.92 -3.15
C TYR A 275 -1.85 20.71 -4.31
N GLY A 276 -2.58 21.79 -4.00
CA GLY A 276 -3.17 22.67 -5.01
C GLY A 276 -2.13 23.27 -5.94
N ALA A 277 -1.00 23.72 -5.39
CA ALA A 277 0.12 24.25 -6.16
C ALA A 277 0.71 23.16 -7.08
N PHE A 278 1.02 21.98 -6.54
CA PHE A 278 1.49 20.83 -7.32
C PHE A 278 0.56 20.48 -8.48
N VAL A 279 -0.74 20.35 -8.23
CA VAL A 279 -1.72 20.05 -9.29
C VAL A 279 -1.70 21.13 -10.36
N SER A 280 -1.77 22.40 -9.95
CA SER A 280 -1.86 23.53 -10.88
C SER A 280 -0.67 23.66 -11.83
N SER A 281 0.49 23.12 -11.42
CA SER A 281 1.76 23.44 -12.05
C SER A 281 2.51 22.21 -12.58
N CYS A 282 2.16 20.99 -12.14
CA CYS A 282 2.73 19.74 -12.63
C CYS A 282 1.76 18.93 -13.50
N VAL A 283 0.45 19.04 -13.26
CA VAL A 283 -0.53 18.11 -13.82
C VAL A 283 -1.23 18.73 -15.02
N ALA A 284 -1.17 18.05 -16.17
CA ALA A 284 -1.81 18.49 -17.41
C ALA A 284 -3.32 18.73 -17.22
N THR A 285 -3.86 19.60 -18.07
CA THR A 285 -5.29 19.88 -18.10
C THR A 285 -5.92 19.24 -19.32
N THR A 286 -7.15 18.77 -19.16
CA THR A 286 -8.01 18.45 -20.29
C THR A 286 -8.85 19.67 -20.62
N THR A 287 -8.77 20.15 -21.85
CA THR A 287 -9.70 21.16 -22.35
C THR A 287 -11.07 20.50 -22.47
N THR A 288 -12.05 21.01 -21.75
CA THR A 288 -13.45 20.53 -21.66
C THR A 288 -14.22 20.48 -22.99
N ALA A 289 -13.55 20.68 -24.14
CA ALA A 289 -14.12 20.55 -25.48
C ALA A 289 -14.30 19.10 -25.95
N ALA A 290 -13.69 18.11 -25.29
CA ALA A 290 -13.95 16.70 -25.53
C ALA A 290 -14.84 16.14 -24.42
N SER A 291 -16.14 16.46 -24.49
CA SER A 291 -17.16 15.62 -23.87
C SER A 291 -16.91 14.17 -24.32
N PRO A 292 -16.94 13.16 -23.43
CA PRO A 292 -17.09 11.79 -23.90
C PRO A 292 -18.34 11.79 -24.78
N SER A 293 -18.23 11.23 -25.99
CA SER A 293 -19.34 11.12 -26.92
C SER A 293 -20.57 10.67 -26.14
N ASN A 294 -21.59 11.50 -26.21
CA ASN A 294 -22.92 11.24 -25.72
C ASN A 294 -23.52 10.14 -26.62
N GLU A 295 -22.96 8.94 -26.62
CA GLU A 295 -23.67 7.74 -27.05
C GLU A 295 -24.57 7.35 -25.89
N THR A 296 -25.74 7.98 -25.90
CA THR A 296 -26.94 7.40 -25.30
C THR A 296 -26.99 5.93 -25.70
N LEU A 297 -26.67 5.04 -24.77
CA LEU A 297 -27.23 3.69 -24.77
C LEU A 297 -28.74 3.87 -25.02
N PRO A 298 -29.32 3.21 -26.04
CA PRO A 298 -30.73 3.38 -26.35
C PRO A 298 -31.51 3.10 -25.07
N LYS A 299 -32.27 4.10 -24.61
CA LYS A 299 -33.22 3.93 -23.51
C LYS A 299 -34.07 2.71 -23.86
N PRO A 300 -34.12 1.64 -23.05
CA PRO A 300 -35.22 0.72 -23.15
C PRO A 300 -36.50 1.55 -22.95
N SER A 301 -37.45 1.43 -23.86
CA SER A 301 -38.76 2.06 -23.78
C SER A 301 -39.52 1.44 -22.60
N VAL A 302 -39.21 1.90 -21.38
CA VAL A 302 -39.98 1.54 -20.19
C VAL A 302 -41.19 2.44 -20.14
N ARG A 303 -42.36 1.84 -20.38
CA ARG A 303 -43.67 2.42 -20.05
C ARG A 303 -43.61 2.96 -18.63
N VAL A 304 -43.98 4.23 -18.47
CA VAL A 304 -44.23 4.86 -17.18
C VAL A 304 -45.20 3.99 -16.39
N LEU A 305 -44.70 3.30 -15.36
CA LEU A 305 -45.51 2.70 -14.31
C LEU A 305 -45.35 3.57 -13.07
N GLY A 306 -46.18 4.61 -12.99
CA GLY A 306 -46.49 5.23 -11.71
C GLY A 306 -47.46 4.31 -10.98
N ALA A 307 -46.99 3.68 -9.89
CA ALA A 307 -47.78 3.24 -8.72
C ALA A 307 -47.04 2.16 -7.91
N GLU A 308 -45.83 2.42 -7.40
CA GLU A 308 -45.21 1.53 -6.38
C GLU A 308 -44.50 2.29 -5.24
N GLU A 309 -44.77 3.59 -5.07
CA GLU A 309 -44.27 4.38 -3.94
C GLU A 309 -45.34 4.59 -2.83
N ALA A 310 -46.49 3.92 -2.96
CA ALA A 310 -47.63 4.06 -2.04
C ALA A 310 -47.76 2.94 -1.00
N ASP A 311 -47.11 1.78 -1.18
CA ASP A 311 -47.31 0.61 -0.30
C ASP A 311 -46.33 0.51 0.88
N ALA A 312 -45.20 1.24 0.86
CA ALA A 312 -44.29 1.29 2.01
C ALA A 312 -44.81 2.16 3.17
N LYS A 313 -45.77 3.06 2.93
CA LYS A 313 -46.36 3.94 3.95
C LYS A 313 -47.62 3.38 4.63
N ARG A 314 -48.13 2.22 4.19
CA ARG A 314 -49.40 1.66 4.68
C ARG A 314 -49.24 0.60 5.77
N GLN A 315 -48.03 0.12 6.02
CA GLN A 315 -47.76 -0.93 7.02
C GLN A 315 -47.35 -0.41 8.41
N GLU A 316 -47.11 0.88 8.58
CA GLU A 316 -46.70 1.48 9.86
C GLU A 316 -47.87 1.96 10.75
N ARG A 317 -49.13 1.72 10.36
CA ARG A 317 -50.31 2.22 11.06
C ARG A 317 -51.23 1.11 11.58
N LYS A 318 -50.71 0.29 12.51
CA LYS A 318 -51.54 -0.44 13.49
C LYS A 318 -50.86 -0.41 14.86
N THR A 319 -51.22 0.60 15.64
CA THR A 319 -50.98 0.69 17.08
C THR A 319 -52.24 0.33 17.86
N LEU A 320 -52.07 -0.15 19.10
CA LEU A 320 -52.94 0.05 20.27
C LEU A 320 -52.17 -0.41 21.54
N PRO A 321 -52.50 0.10 22.75
CA PRO A 321 -51.76 1.22 23.33
C PRO A 321 -51.15 0.88 24.71
N VAL A 322 -50.11 1.60 25.13
CA VAL A 322 -49.76 1.72 26.55
C VAL A 322 -49.52 3.20 26.89
N THR A 323 -50.10 3.54 28.03
CA THR A 323 -50.36 4.84 28.65
C THR A 323 -49.17 5.79 28.81
N THR A 324 -49.46 7.06 28.58
CA THR A 324 -48.63 8.24 28.82
C THR A 324 -48.39 8.50 30.32
N ALA A 325 -47.14 8.72 30.69
CA ALA A 325 -46.77 9.56 31.83
C ALA A 325 -45.61 10.48 31.39
N THR A 326 -45.92 11.76 31.29
CA THR A 326 -44.99 12.87 31.05
C THR A 326 -43.99 13.01 32.20
N GLN A 327 -42.70 12.88 31.91
CA GLN A 327 -41.62 13.43 32.73
C GLN A 327 -40.62 14.17 31.85
N ALA A 328 -40.29 15.39 32.29
CA ALA A 328 -39.40 16.34 31.65
C ALA A 328 -37.99 15.77 31.45
N PRO A 329 -37.27 16.17 30.39
CA PRO A 329 -35.92 15.66 30.13
C PRO A 329 -34.95 16.16 31.19
N THR A 330 -34.42 15.22 31.97
CA THR A 330 -33.28 15.41 32.86
C THR A 330 -32.06 15.89 32.07
N ARG A 331 -31.58 17.07 32.46
CA ARG A 331 -30.36 17.73 31.99
C ARG A 331 -29.15 16.83 32.29
N ILE A 332 -28.51 16.31 31.24
CA ILE A 332 -27.19 15.68 31.36
C ILE A 332 -26.17 16.83 31.49
N GLU A 333 -25.51 16.92 32.65
CA GLU A 333 -24.41 17.85 32.88
C GLU A 333 -23.22 17.50 31.97
N VAL A 334 -22.87 18.44 31.11
CA VAL A 334 -21.66 18.45 30.29
C VAL A 334 -20.51 18.98 31.15
N LEU A 335 -19.47 18.18 31.35
CA LEU A 335 -18.19 18.62 31.90
C LEU A 335 -17.10 18.46 30.85
N GLY A 336 -16.63 19.60 30.33
CA GLY A 336 -15.49 19.70 29.42
C GLY A 336 -15.73 20.66 28.26
N HIS A 337 -15.51 21.96 28.49
CA HIS A 337 -15.53 22.98 27.45
C HIS A 337 -14.46 22.73 26.37
N MET A 338 -14.91 22.54 25.12
CA MET A 338 -14.26 23.12 23.95
C MET A 338 -15.32 23.89 23.16
N ALA A 339 -14.91 25.02 22.58
CA ALA A 339 -15.74 26.06 22.04
C ALA A 339 -16.77 25.57 20.99
N ASN A 340 -17.97 26.15 21.06
CA ASN A 340 -18.99 26.11 20.03
C ASN A 340 -18.43 26.57 18.67
N THR A 341 -18.31 25.64 17.73
CA THR A 341 -18.68 25.90 16.34
C THR A 341 -19.77 24.88 16.00
N ALA A 342 -20.97 25.39 15.72
CA ALA A 342 -22.09 24.56 15.29
C ALA A 342 -21.68 23.79 14.02
N ASN A 343 -21.69 22.47 14.12
CA ASN A 343 -21.32 21.54 13.07
C ASN A 343 -22.42 21.52 11.99
N THR A 344 -22.39 22.45 11.03
CA THR A 344 -23.19 22.30 9.81
C THR A 344 -22.41 21.42 8.84
N LEU A 345 -22.78 20.15 8.76
CA LEU A 345 -22.35 19.26 7.69
C LEU A 345 -22.73 19.88 6.34
N ILE A 346 -21.75 20.48 5.65
CA ILE A 346 -21.92 20.99 4.29
C ILE A 346 -21.61 19.86 3.34
N ILE A 347 -22.63 19.34 2.67
CA ILE A 347 -22.48 18.32 1.62
C ILE A 347 -22.32 19.07 0.30
N PRO A 348 -21.22 18.86 -0.46
CA PRO A 348 -21.04 19.47 -1.76
C PRO A 348 -22.15 19.03 -2.72
N ASP A 349 -22.65 19.99 -3.49
CA ASP A 349 -23.46 19.70 -4.67
C ASP A 349 -22.57 19.73 -5.91
N PRO A 350 -22.99 19.08 -7.02
CA PRO A 350 -22.26 19.16 -8.28
C PRO A 350 -22.01 20.62 -8.66
N PRO A 351 -20.80 20.98 -9.12
CA PRO A 351 -20.50 22.35 -9.48
C PRO A 351 -21.39 22.80 -10.64
N ALA A 352 -21.56 24.12 -10.81
CA ALA A 352 -22.16 24.64 -12.03
C ALA A 352 -21.30 24.25 -13.24
N VAL A 353 -21.91 24.09 -14.41
CA VAL A 353 -21.17 23.87 -15.66
C VAL A 353 -20.38 25.15 -15.97
N VAL A 354 -19.09 25.12 -15.70
CA VAL A 354 -18.17 26.23 -16.00
C VAL A 354 -17.19 25.76 -17.08
N ALA A 355 -17.04 26.56 -18.13
CA ALA A 355 -16.03 26.33 -19.15
C ALA A 355 -14.65 26.70 -18.59
N GLY A 356 -13.72 25.74 -18.57
CA GLY A 356 -12.36 25.95 -18.10
C GLY A 356 -11.49 24.70 -18.24
N PRO A 357 -10.16 24.85 -18.25
CA PRO A 357 -9.24 23.72 -18.22
C PRO A 357 -9.33 23.01 -16.86
N GLN A 358 -9.54 21.70 -16.87
CA GLN A 358 -9.59 20.88 -15.66
C GLN A 358 -8.32 20.03 -15.57
N HIS A 359 -7.60 20.11 -14.45
CA HIS A 359 -6.43 19.25 -14.23
C HIS A 359 -6.84 17.78 -14.15
N ASN A 360 -6.02 16.91 -14.71
CA ASN A 360 -6.22 15.46 -14.73
C ASN A 360 -5.88 14.83 -13.37
N VAL A 361 -6.68 15.17 -12.36
CA VAL A 361 -6.66 14.53 -11.05
C VAL A 361 -7.74 13.47 -11.03
N TRP A 362 -7.33 12.22 -11.04
CA TRP A 362 -8.20 11.06 -11.11
C TRP A 362 -8.04 10.22 -9.85
N GLY A 363 -9.03 9.38 -9.56
CA GLY A 363 -8.88 8.45 -8.46
C GLY A 363 -10.06 7.55 -8.22
N THR A 364 -9.79 6.52 -7.41
CA THR A 364 -10.76 5.75 -6.65
C THR A 364 -10.44 5.91 -5.17
N TRP A 365 -11.33 5.44 -4.30
CA TRP A 365 -11.16 5.52 -2.85
C TRP A 365 -10.82 4.15 -2.22
N ASP A 366 -10.44 4.19 -0.95
CA ASP A 366 -10.33 2.99 -0.12
C ASP A 366 -11.05 3.16 1.23
N ASP A 367 -10.79 2.31 2.21
CA ASP A 367 -11.59 2.24 3.44
C ASP A 367 -11.36 3.43 4.39
N HIS A 368 -10.14 3.96 4.47
CA HIS A 368 -9.85 5.11 5.32
C HIS A 368 -10.49 6.40 4.81
N ASP A 369 -10.77 6.49 3.50
CA ASP A 369 -11.56 7.57 2.90
C ASP A 369 -13.02 7.61 3.40
N MET A 370 -13.55 6.47 3.85
CA MET A 370 -14.86 6.32 4.49
C MET A 370 -14.81 6.49 6.02
N GLY A 371 -13.61 6.53 6.60
CA GLY A 371 -13.42 6.59 8.05
C GLY A 371 -13.77 5.32 8.78
N LYS A 372 -13.73 4.18 8.07
CA LYS A 372 -14.03 2.86 8.62
C LYS A 372 -13.10 1.83 7.98
N ASN A 373 -12.19 1.26 8.77
CA ASN A 373 -11.31 0.17 8.35
C ASN A 373 -12.11 -1.04 7.83
N ASP A 374 -11.59 -1.68 6.78
CA ASP A 374 -12.18 -2.75 5.97
C ASP A 374 -13.63 -2.42 5.53
N GLY A 375 -13.98 -1.13 5.39
CA GLY A 375 -15.31 -0.69 4.99
C GLY A 375 -15.71 -1.20 3.60
N GLY A 376 -16.99 -1.53 3.43
CA GLY A 376 -17.52 -1.99 2.15
C GLY A 376 -18.95 -1.53 1.87
N LYS A 377 -19.74 -2.40 1.23
CA LYS A 377 -21.15 -2.13 0.90
C LYS A 377 -22.03 -1.86 2.13
N GLU A 378 -21.58 -2.20 3.33
CA GLU A 378 -22.27 -1.95 4.60
C GLU A 378 -22.01 -0.55 5.18
N TYR A 379 -21.07 0.25 4.64
CA TYR A 379 -20.87 1.63 5.09
C TYR A 379 -22.08 2.52 4.75
N PRO A 380 -22.79 3.12 5.73
CA PRO A 380 -24.09 3.76 5.46
C PRO A 380 -23.98 5.10 4.71
N TYR A 381 -22.86 5.82 4.83
CA TYR A 381 -22.72 7.19 4.32
C TYR A 381 -22.01 7.30 2.96
N LYS A 382 -21.86 6.19 2.22
CA LYS A 382 -21.17 6.16 0.91
C LYS A 382 -21.57 7.30 -0.02
N HIS A 383 -22.87 7.54 -0.17
CA HIS A 383 -23.40 8.56 -1.08
C HIS A 383 -22.99 9.99 -0.68
N VAL A 384 -22.84 10.27 0.62
CA VAL A 384 -22.35 11.58 1.09
C VAL A 384 -20.83 11.67 0.94
N THR A 385 -20.10 10.63 1.36
CA THR A 385 -18.64 10.57 1.20
C THR A 385 -18.23 10.70 -0.26
N GLN A 386 -19.02 10.12 -1.18
CA GLN A 386 -18.82 10.21 -2.63
C GLN A 386 -18.82 11.66 -3.11
N ARG A 387 -19.68 12.51 -2.56
CA ARG A 387 -19.73 13.93 -2.91
C ARG A 387 -18.49 14.67 -2.42
N PHE A 388 -17.97 14.34 -1.23
CA PHE A 388 -16.70 14.90 -0.76
C PHE A 388 -15.53 14.47 -1.65
N PHE A 389 -15.49 13.20 -2.05
CA PHE A 389 -14.48 12.67 -2.94
C PHE A 389 -14.48 13.36 -4.30
N LEU A 390 -15.66 13.53 -4.92
CA LEU A 390 -15.79 14.19 -6.23
C LEU A 390 -15.46 15.68 -6.18
N ASP A 391 -15.84 16.35 -5.10
CA ASP A 391 -15.46 17.75 -4.84
C ASP A 391 -13.93 17.89 -4.65
N PHE A 392 -13.29 16.95 -3.95
CA PHE A 392 -11.83 16.87 -3.84
C PHE A 392 -11.13 16.71 -5.19
N LEU A 393 -11.60 15.78 -6.03
CA LEU A 393 -11.10 15.58 -7.40
C LEU A 393 -11.42 16.76 -8.33
N LYS A 394 -12.26 17.71 -7.88
CA LYS A 394 -12.85 18.78 -8.69
C LYS A 394 -13.55 18.23 -9.93
N ALA A 395 -14.26 17.11 -9.77
CA ALA A 395 -14.97 16.43 -10.85
C ALA A 395 -15.94 17.38 -11.56
N PRO A 396 -16.02 17.36 -12.90
CA PRO A 396 -16.87 18.28 -13.64
C PRO A 396 -18.35 18.03 -13.31
N ALA A 397 -19.19 19.04 -13.53
CA ALA A 397 -20.64 18.94 -13.31
C ALA A 397 -21.29 17.79 -14.10
N THR A 398 -20.70 17.42 -15.23
CA THR A 398 -21.15 16.34 -16.13
C THR A 398 -20.64 14.97 -15.75
N ASP A 399 -19.83 14.85 -14.68
CA ASP A 399 -19.29 13.57 -14.24
C ASP A 399 -20.43 12.64 -13.79
N PRO A 400 -20.59 11.44 -14.40
CA PRO A 400 -21.68 10.55 -14.07
C PRO A 400 -21.66 10.10 -12.61
N ARG A 401 -20.50 10.14 -11.94
CA ARG A 401 -20.38 9.79 -10.52
C ARG A 401 -21.12 10.75 -9.60
N TRP A 402 -21.56 11.93 -10.04
CA TRP A 402 -22.45 12.75 -9.20
C TRP A 402 -23.81 12.11 -8.94
N THR A 403 -24.24 11.19 -9.81
CA THR A 403 -25.56 10.54 -9.74
C THR A 403 -25.52 9.01 -9.74
N ARG A 404 -24.47 8.41 -10.31
CA ARG A 404 -24.22 6.97 -10.28
C ARG A 404 -23.61 6.58 -8.94
N ALA A 405 -24.08 5.48 -8.34
CA ALA A 405 -23.46 4.92 -7.14
C ALA A 405 -22.01 4.47 -7.42
N GLY A 406 -21.12 4.75 -6.47
CA GLY A 406 -19.70 4.37 -6.54
C GLY A 406 -18.85 5.30 -7.40
N VAL A 407 -17.54 5.23 -7.20
CA VAL A 407 -16.55 6.19 -7.74
C VAL A 407 -15.74 5.67 -8.93
N HIS A 408 -16.07 4.46 -9.43
CA HIS A 408 -15.42 3.87 -10.60
C HIS A 408 -15.55 4.76 -11.82
N GLU A 409 -14.49 4.88 -12.64
CA GLU A 409 -14.48 5.72 -13.85
C GLU A 409 -13.38 5.30 -14.83
N ALA A 410 -13.47 5.74 -16.09
CA ALA A 410 -12.45 5.52 -17.10
C ALA A 410 -12.00 6.83 -17.76
N TYR A 411 -10.71 6.93 -18.05
CA TYR A 411 -10.06 8.10 -18.63
C TYR A 411 -9.18 7.72 -19.83
N THR A 412 -8.89 8.69 -20.68
CA THR A 412 -8.05 8.51 -21.88
C THR A 412 -7.11 9.68 -22.05
N LEU A 413 -5.86 9.42 -22.41
CA LEU A 413 -4.85 10.43 -22.73
C LEU A 413 -4.50 10.35 -24.22
N PRO A 414 -4.61 11.44 -25.00
CA PRO A 414 -4.15 11.48 -26.38
C PRO A 414 -2.62 11.47 -26.43
N PHE A 415 -2.03 11.14 -27.58
CA PHE A 415 -0.61 11.39 -27.81
C PHE A 415 -0.34 12.90 -27.88
N HIS A 416 0.83 13.30 -27.41
CA HIS A 416 1.37 14.64 -27.61
C HIS A 416 2.84 14.57 -28.04
N ALA A 417 3.38 15.69 -28.52
CA ALA A 417 4.75 15.79 -28.96
C ALA A 417 5.75 15.32 -27.88
N VAL A 418 6.80 14.63 -28.35
CA VAL A 418 7.87 14.09 -27.50
C VAL A 418 8.70 15.23 -26.91
N VAL A 419 9.13 15.09 -25.65
CA VAL A 419 9.80 16.16 -24.87
C VAL A 419 11.17 16.55 -25.45
N ASP A 420 11.91 15.62 -26.06
CA ASP A 420 13.19 15.90 -26.75
C ASP A 420 13.07 15.56 -28.24
N ASP A 421 12.73 16.58 -29.05
CA ASP A 421 12.74 16.48 -30.51
C ASP A 421 13.96 17.18 -31.16
N SER A 422 15.11 17.15 -30.48
CA SER A 422 16.36 17.77 -30.98
C SER A 422 16.76 17.29 -32.38
N LYS A 423 16.34 16.08 -32.77
CA LYS A 423 16.61 15.46 -34.08
C LYS A 423 15.40 15.48 -35.04
N ARG A 424 14.33 16.23 -34.72
CA ARG A 424 13.16 16.50 -35.59
C ARG A 424 12.41 15.25 -36.10
N TRP A 425 12.36 14.18 -35.32
CA TRP A 425 11.59 12.97 -35.61
C TRP A 425 10.37 12.77 -34.70
N GLY A 426 10.24 13.57 -33.63
CA GLY A 426 9.18 13.50 -32.63
C GLY A 426 7.80 13.70 -33.22
N ARG A 427 7.62 14.70 -34.10
CA ARG A 427 6.35 14.88 -34.84
C ARG A 427 6.04 13.70 -35.76
N SER A 428 7.03 13.09 -36.40
CA SER A 428 6.81 11.90 -37.23
C SER A 428 6.41 10.69 -36.39
N LEU A 429 7.00 10.52 -35.21
CA LEU A 429 6.59 9.47 -34.27
C LEU A 429 5.16 9.72 -33.77
N GLU A 430 4.82 10.94 -33.35
CA GLU A 430 3.47 11.29 -32.92
C GLU A 430 2.43 11.00 -34.02
N ASN A 431 2.73 11.39 -35.27
CA ASN A 431 1.87 11.08 -36.41
C ASN A 431 1.72 9.57 -36.66
N LEU A 432 2.81 8.81 -36.55
CA LEU A 432 2.77 7.35 -36.66
C LEU A 432 1.88 6.75 -35.55
N LEU A 433 2.08 7.17 -34.31
CA LEU A 433 1.32 6.66 -33.15
C LEU A 433 -0.18 6.97 -33.26
N ASN A 434 -0.54 8.18 -33.66
CA ASN A 434 -1.94 8.59 -33.90
C ASN A 434 -2.62 7.83 -35.05
N GLN A 435 -1.84 7.23 -35.96
CA GLN A 435 -2.36 6.35 -37.01
C GLN A 435 -2.46 4.88 -36.61
N LEU A 436 -1.79 4.47 -35.54
CA LEU A 436 -1.84 3.10 -35.02
C LEU A 436 -2.82 2.96 -33.86
N TYR A 437 -3.01 4.03 -33.09
CA TYR A 437 -3.76 4.09 -31.84
C TYR A 437 -4.68 5.33 -31.80
N GLU A 438 -5.80 5.23 -31.08
CA GLU A 438 -6.66 6.39 -30.80
C GLU A 438 -6.15 7.22 -29.61
N TYR A 439 -5.69 6.53 -28.56
CA TYR A 439 -5.15 7.12 -27.34
C TYR A 439 -3.81 6.48 -26.95
N ALA A 440 -2.96 7.25 -26.27
CA ALA A 440 -1.70 6.77 -25.71
C ALA A 440 -1.94 5.88 -24.50
N VAL A 441 -2.76 6.35 -23.56
CA VAL A 441 -3.06 5.64 -22.32
C VAL A 441 -4.55 5.65 -22.08
N CYS A 442 -5.09 4.50 -21.72
CA CYS A 442 -6.43 4.39 -21.16
C CYS A 442 -6.32 3.95 -19.71
N VAL A 443 -7.13 4.52 -18.83
CA VAL A 443 -7.15 4.20 -17.40
C VAL A 443 -8.54 3.74 -17.04
N ILE A 444 -8.66 2.61 -16.35
CA ILE A 444 -9.91 2.11 -15.75
C ILE A 444 -9.70 2.09 -14.24
N LEU A 445 -10.50 2.84 -13.49
CA LEU A 445 -10.48 2.83 -12.04
C LEU A 445 -11.67 2.07 -11.49
N LEU A 446 -11.37 1.06 -10.67
CA LEU A 446 -12.35 0.22 -10.01
C LEU A 446 -12.68 0.78 -8.63
N ASP A 447 -13.96 0.71 -8.26
CA ASP A 447 -14.42 0.95 -6.90
C ASP A 447 -14.61 -0.40 -6.20
N VAL A 448 -13.60 -0.76 -5.41
CA VAL A 448 -13.52 -2.02 -4.67
C VAL A 448 -14.11 -1.91 -3.27
N ARG A 449 -14.87 -0.85 -2.97
CA ARG A 449 -15.45 -0.60 -1.65
C ARG A 449 -16.97 -0.51 -1.70
N SER A 450 -17.53 0.27 -2.62
CA SER A 450 -18.96 0.63 -2.61
C SER A 450 -19.91 -0.56 -2.65
N PHE A 451 -19.49 -1.62 -3.34
CA PHE A 451 -20.32 -2.78 -3.65
C PHE A 451 -19.76 -4.08 -3.06
N ARG A 452 -18.57 -4.02 -2.49
CA ARG A 452 -17.83 -5.19 -1.99
C ARG A 452 -18.57 -5.83 -0.81
N ASP A 453 -18.75 -7.15 -0.89
CA ASP A 453 -19.23 -7.98 0.20
C ASP A 453 -18.21 -8.10 1.34
N PRO A 454 -18.63 -8.31 2.60
CA PRO A 454 -17.68 -8.62 3.66
C PRO A 454 -16.93 -9.94 3.39
N PRO A 455 -15.57 -9.94 3.39
CA PRO A 455 -14.79 -11.14 3.17
C PRO A 455 -14.96 -12.12 4.34
N ASN A 456 -15.07 -13.41 4.03
CA ASN A 456 -15.31 -14.45 5.04
C ASN A 456 -14.80 -15.82 4.56
N ALA A 457 -14.91 -16.85 5.40
CA ALA A 457 -14.38 -18.19 5.12
C ALA A 457 -15.03 -18.92 3.93
N THR A 458 -16.18 -18.46 3.43
CA THR A 458 -16.87 -19.10 2.29
C THR A 458 -16.28 -18.68 0.95
N HIS A 459 -15.65 -17.50 0.86
CA HIS A 459 -15.11 -16.92 -0.37
C HIS A 459 -16.13 -16.67 -1.49
N VAL A 460 -17.45 -16.68 -1.20
CA VAL A 460 -18.54 -16.52 -2.19
C VAL A 460 -18.92 -15.05 -2.49
N GLY A 461 -18.30 -14.08 -1.80
CA GLY A 461 -18.64 -12.66 -1.98
C GLY A 461 -18.22 -12.08 -3.33
N ASP A 462 -18.79 -10.93 -3.68
CA ASP A 462 -18.42 -10.12 -4.85
C ASP A 462 -17.66 -8.85 -4.44
N MET A 463 -16.85 -8.33 -5.38
CA MET A 463 -16.04 -7.13 -5.19
C MET A 463 -16.72 -5.89 -5.79
N LEU A 464 -17.26 -5.99 -7.01
CA LEU A 464 -17.63 -4.82 -7.81
C LEU A 464 -19.14 -4.56 -7.88
N GLY A 465 -19.98 -5.58 -7.65
CA GLY A 465 -21.42 -5.51 -7.83
C GLY A 465 -21.83 -5.55 -9.30
N ALA A 466 -23.06 -6.02 -9.56
CA ALA A 466 -23.56 -6.27 -10.91
C ALA A 466 -23.47 -5.04 -11.84
N ALA A 467 -23.78 -3.84 -11.33
CA ALA A 467 -23.75 -2.62 -12.12
C ALA A 467 -22.34 -2.23 -12.58
N GLN A 468 -21.36 -2.32 -11.68
CA GLN A 468 -19.96 -2.01 -12.04
C GLN A 468 -19.36 -3.10 -12.92
N TRP A 469 -19.72 -4.38 -12.73
CA TRP A 469 -19.32 -5.45 -13.66
C TRP A 469 -19.81 -5.17 -15.08
N ALA A 470 -21.09 -4.83 -15.25
CA ALA A 470 -21.64 -4.49 -16.55
C ALA A 470 -20.97 -3.24 -17.16
N TRP A 471 -20.62 -2.25 -16.33
CA TRP A 471 -19.85 -1.09 -16.76
C TRP A 471 -18.41 -1.45 -17.17
N PHE A 472 -17.73 -2.32 -16.41
CA PHE A 472 -16.37 -2.76 -16.70
C PHE A 472 -16.32 -3.52 -18.02
N GLU A 473 -17.27 -4.43 -18.27
CA GLU A 473 -17.43 -5.11 -19.55
C GLU A 473 -17.63 -4.10 -20.72
N ALA A 474 -18.38 -3.01 -20.50
CA ALA A 474 -18.53 -1.96 -21.50
C ALA A 474 -17.23 -1.18 -21.75
N GLN A 475 -16.42 -0.92 -20.71
CA GLN A 475 -15.11 -0.28 -20.88
C GLN A 475 -14.11 -1.20 -21.60
N LEU A 476 -14.13 -2.51 -21.31
CA LEU A 476 -13.33 -3.47 -22.05
C LEU A 476 -13.74 -3.49 -23.52
N GLN A 477 -15.03 -3.57 -23.83
CA GLN A 477 -15.51 -3.46 -25.21
C GLN A 477 -15.00 -2.19 -25.89
N ARG A 478 -15.12 -1.04 -25.22
CA ARG A 478 -14.66 0.25 -25.75
C ARG A 478 -13.15 0.27 -26.00
N PHE A 479 -12.35 -0.30 -25.11
CA PHE A 479 -10.89 -0.24 -25.19
C PHE A 479 -10.23 -1.42 -25.93
N THR A 480 -11.01 -2.42 -26.37
CA THR A 480 -10.52 -3.53 -27.22
C THR A 480 -11.14 -3.56 -28.61
N THR A 481 -12.24 -2.84 -28.86
CA THR A 481 -12.83 -2.75 -30.20
C THR A 481 -12.06 -1.75 -31.04
N ARG A 482 -11.39 -2.22 -32.09
CA ARG A 482 -10.68 -1.37 -33.04
C ARG A 482 -11.63 -0.35 -33.69
N THR A 483 -11.10 0.83 -33.98
CA THR A 483 -11.82 1.85 -34.74
C THR A 483 -12.15 1.35 -36.16
N ALA A 484 -13.11 1.99 -36.83
CA ALA A 484 -13.49 1.64 -38.20
C ALA A 484 -12.31 1.71 -39.20
N ASP A 485 -11.34 2.59 -38.95
CA ASP A 485 -10.12 2.72 -39.75
C ASP A 485 -9.00 1.76 -39.31
N GLY A 486 -9.21 0.94 -38.26
CA GLY A 486 -8.31 -0.14 -37.85
C GLY A 486 -7.28 0.20 -36.77
N ARG A 487 -7.43 1.32 -36.05
CA ARG A 487 -6.57 1.68 -34.90
C ARG A 487 -6.95 0.85 -33.67
N GLU A 488 -5.96 0.53 -32.83
CA GLU A 488 -6.29 0.08 -31.47
C GLU A 488 -6.77 1.28 -30.65
N PRO A 489 -7.72 1.12 -29.73
CA PRO A 489 -8.15 2.23 -28.89
C PRO A 489 -7.01 2.82 -28.05
N CYS A 490 -6.16 1.97 -27.46
CA CYS A 490 -5.16 2.39 -26.48
C CYS A 490 -3.81 1.71 -26.76
N ALA A 491 -2.71 2.47 -26.66
CA ALA A 491 -1.37 1.85 -26.66
C ALA A 491 -1.09 1.09 -25.36
N VAL A 492 -1.54 1.59 -24.21
CA VAL A 492 -1.54 0.86 -22.93
C VAL A 492 -2.85 1.11 -22.18
N THR A 493 -3.34 0.09 -21.48
CA THR A 493 -4.47 0.19 -20.56
C THR A 493 -4.00 -0.07 -19.13
N LEU A 494 -4.26 0.86 -18.23
CA LEU A 494 -3.93 0.74 -16.81
C LEU A 494 -5.23 0.50 -16.03
N ILE A 495 -5.27 -0.54 -15.21
CA ILE A 495 -6.41 -0.79 -14.31
C ILE A 495 -5.98 -0.48 -12.88
N GLY A 496 -6.61 0.51 -12.26
CA GLY A 496 -6.36 0.89 -10.87
C GLY A 496 -7.35 0.27 -9.89
N SER A 497 -6.84 -0.19 -8.75
CA SER A 497 -7.62 -0.76 -7.63
C SER A 497 -7.09 -0.20 -6.31
N GLY A 498 -7.98 0.08 -5.35
CA GLY A 498 -7.60 0.56 -4.01
C GLY A 498 -6.69 -0.43 -3.26
N ILE A 499 -6.98 -1.72 -3.40
CA ILE A 499 -6.27 -2.83 -2.75
C ILE A 499 -5.45 -3.64 -3.75
N GLN A 500 -4.45 -4.40 -3.25
CA GLN A 500 -3.60 -5.26 -4.08
C GLN A 500 -4.39 -6.36 -4.81
N PHE A 501 -4.05 -6.59 -6.07
CA PHE A 501 -4.71 -7.57 -6.92
C PHE A 501 -3.99 -8.92 -6.95
N MET A 502 -2.68 -8.93 -7.26
CA MET A 502 -1.89 -10.13 -7.47
C MET A 502 -1.15 -10.57 -6.19
N LEU A 503 -0.60 -9.61 -5.45
CA LEU A 503 0.17 -9.86 -4.23
C LEU A 503 -0.78 -10.22 -3.06
N ASP A 504 -0.87 -11.52 -2.76
CA ASP A 504 -1.83 -12.12 -1.82
C ASP A 504 -1.17 -12.95 -0.71
N GLU A 505 0.15 -12.86 -0.59
CA GLU A 505 0.96 -13.58 0.39
C GLU A 505 0.85 -12.99 1.79
N LYS A 506 0.45 -11.72 1.93
CA LYS A 506 0.27 -11.03 3.20
C LYS A 506 -1.17 -11.28 3.72
N PRO A 507 -1.37 -11.40 5.04
CA PRO A 507 -2.70 -11.48 5.66
C PRO A 507 -3.31 -10.07 5.76
N ALA A 508 -3.32 -9.36 4.63
CA ALA A 508 -3.90 -8.04 4.44
C ALA A 508 -5.13 -8.15 3.53
N GLU A 509 -5.83 -7.04 3.33
CA GLU A 509 -6.88 -6.99 2.34
C GLU A 509 -6.31 -7.08 0.92
N ASN A 510 -6.93 -7.88 0.06
CA ASN A 510 -6.57 -8.03 -1.35
C ASN A 510 -7.66 -8.81 -2.10
N TRP A 511 -7.56 -8.86 -3.42
CA TRP A 511 -8.51 -9.56 -4.28
C TRP A 511 -8.58 -11.08 -4.06
N ALA A 512 -7.58 -11.72 -3.46
CA ALA A 512 -7.63 -13.17 -3.20
C ALA A 512 -8.63 -13.55 -2.10
N ALA A 513 -9.20 -12.58 -1.37
CA ALA A 513 -10.34 -12.83 -0.49
C ALA A 513 -11.62 -13.21 -1.28
N PHE A 514 -11.69 -12.80 -2.56
CA PHE A 514 -12.83 -13.00 -3.47
C PHE A 514 -12.36 -13.70 -4.77
N PRO A 515 -11.98 -14.99 -4.71
CA PRO A 515 -11.39 -15.71 -5.83
C PRO A 515 -12.26 -15.68 -7.09
N ASP A 516 -13.57 -15.83 -6.97
CA ASP A 516 -14.48 -15.81 -8.13
C ASP A 516 -14.52 -14.44 -8.82
N ALA A 517 -14.47 -13.34 -8.05
CA ALA A 517 -14.39 -11.98 -8.58
C ALA A 517 -13.03 -11.71 -9.26
N ARG A 518 -11.94 -12.22 -8.68
CA ARG A 518 -10.58 -12.13 -9.25
C ARG A 518 -10.48 -12.90 -10.57
N ASP A 519 -11.03 -14.10 -10.61
CA ASP A 519 -11.12 -14.93 -11.81
C ASP A 519 -11.99 -14.28 -12.87
N ARG A 520 -13.14 -13.70 -12.47
CA ARG A 520 -14.01 -12.95 -13.37
C ARG A 520 -13.26 -11.79 -14.02
N LEU A 521 -12.48 -11.00 -13.27
CA LEU A 521 -11.73 -9.88 -13.83
C LEU A 521 -10.73 -10.35 -14.91
N LEU A 522 -9.85 -11.31 -14.58
CA LEU A 522 -8.86 -11.83 -15.53
C LEU A 522 -9.53 -12.56 -16.71
N GLY A 523 -10.59 -13.30 -16.43
CA GLY A 523 -11.43 -13.97 -17.41
C GLY A 523 -12.05 -12.99 -18.41
N LEU A 524 -12.57 -11.86 -17.95
CA LEU A 524 -13.10 -10.80 -18.80
C LEU A 524 -12.00 -10.19 -19.68
N LEU A 525 -10.80 -9.94 -19.15
CA LEU A 525 -9.67 -9.50 -19.98
C LEU A 525 -9.38 -10.50 -21.11
N ARG A 526 -9.38 -11.80 -20.80
CA ARG A 526 -9.16 -12.87 -21.79
C ARG A 526 -10.28 -12.98 -22.82
N ILE A 527 -11.54 -12.85 -22.39
CA ILE A 527 -12.74 -12.95 -23.25
C ILE A 527 -12.78 -11.77 -24.23
N TYR A 528 -12.55 -10.56 -23.73
CA TYR A 528 -12.55 -9.34 -24.55
C TYR A 528 -11.25 -9.12 -25.33
N LYS A 529 -10.30 -10.06 -25.26
CA LYS A 529 -8.98 -9.99 -25.92
C LYS A 529 -8.24 -8.71 -25.59
N ALA A 530 -8.33 -8.28 -24.33
CA ALA A 530 -7.59 -7.14 -23.85
C ALA A 530 -6.09 -7.46 -23.87
N GLU A 531 -5.31 -6.57 -24.45
CA GLU A 531 -3.84 -6.63 -24.48
C GLU A 531 -3.28 -5.32 -23.95
N ARG A 532 -2.00 -5.32 -23.58
CA ARG A 532 -1.27 -4.16 -23.05
C ARG A 532 -1.93 -3.62 -21.78
N VAL A 533 -2.40 -4.55 -20.94
CA VAL A 533 -3.05 -4.26 -19.65
C VAL A 533 -2.07 -4.49 -18.51
N ALA A 534 -1.94 -3.50 -17.61
CA ALA A 534 -1.20 -3.63 -16.36
C ALA A 534 -1.96 -3.02 -15.19
N LEU A 535 -1.65 -3.45 -13.96
CA LEU A 535 -2.39 -3.09 -12.76
C LEU A 535 -1.64 -2.08 -11.88
N LEU A 536 -2.36 -1.15 -11.26
CA LEU A 536 -1.85 -0.21 -10.26
C LEU A 536 -2.65 -0.33 -8.95
N THR A 537 -1.99 -0.40 -7.80
CA THR A 537 -2.67 -0.63 -6.50
C THR A 537 -2.14 0.18 -5.30
N GLY A 538 -2.93 0.21 -4.20
CA GLY A 538 -2.68 0.96 -2.96
C GLY A 538 -2.74 0.11 -1.66
N ASP A 539 -3.32 0.68 -0.57
CA ASP A 539 -3.67 0.07 0.74
C ASP A 539 -2.51 -0.38 1.66
N VAL A 540 -1.53 -1.13 1.16
CA VAL A 540 -0.62 -1.92 2.02
C VAL A 540 0.53 -1.15 2.72
N HIS A 541 0.57 0.17 2.65
CA HIS A 541 1.59 1.05 3.27
C HIS A 541 3.05 0.72 2.85
N MET A 542 3.25 0.12 1.68
CA MET A 542 4.55 -0.10 1.05
C MET A 542 4.48 0.07 -0.48
N GLY A 543 5.64 0.22 -1.10
CA GLY A 543 5.81 0.16 -2.56
C GLY A 543 6.25 -1.23 -3.00
N GLU A 544 5.56 -1.83 -3.96
CA GLU A 544 5.88 -3.17 -4.46
C GLU A 544 5.76 -3.22 -5.98
N LEU A 545 6.63 -4.00 -6.61
CA LEU A 545 6.52 -4.36 -8.02
C LEU A 545 6.31 -5.87 -8.10
N GLY A 546 5.27 -6.29 -8.80
CA GLY A 546 4.91 -7.69 -8.96
C GLY A 546 4.83 -8.13 -10.41
N GLY A 547 5.13 -9.40 -10.66
CA GLY A 547 4.94 -10.05 -11.95
C GLY A 547 4.65 -11.55 -11.82
N ASP A 548 3.75 -12.06 -12.65
CA ASP A 548 3.47 -13.48 -12.79
C ASP A 548 3.77 -13.92 -14.23
N PHE A 549 4.94 -14.52 -14.40
CA PHE A 549 5.50 -15.02 -15.66
C PHE A 549 5.29 -16.53 -15.84
N THR A 550 4.40 -17.14 -15.03
CA THR A 550 4.23 -18.60 -15.03
C THR A 550 3.44 -19.09 -16.23
N GLU A 551 3.68 -20.36 -16.61
CA GLU A 551 2.93 -21.04 -17.67
C GLU A 551 1.43 -20.99 -17.41
N HIS A 552 1.00 -21.19 -16.16
CA HIS A 552 -0.41 -21.18 -15.80
C HIS A 552 -1.08 -19.83 -16.15
N THR A 553 -0.44 -18.72 -15.79
CA THR A 553 -0.95 -17.37 -16.08
C THR A 553 -0.98 -17.10 -17.58
N ILE A 554 0.12 -17.40 -18.28
CA ILE A 554 0.29 -17.09 -19.70
C ILE A 554 -0.60 -17.98 -20.57
N ALA A 555 -0.54 -19.30 -20.42
CA ALA A 555 -1.27 -20.23 -21.29
C ALA A 555 -2.78 -20.27 -20.99
N HIS A 556 -3.15 -20.27 -19.71
CA HIS A 556 -4.52 -20.63 -19.30
C HIS A 556 -5.37 -19.44 -18.81
N VAL A 557 -4.78 -18.47 -18.12
CA VAL A 557 -5.55 -17.39 -17.45
C VAL A 557 -5.65 -16.12 -18.29
N LEU A 558 -4.53 -15.57 -18.78
CA LEU A 558 -4.50 -14.22 -19.36
C LEU A 558 -4.04 -14.18 -20.82
N GLY A 559 -2.99 -14.94 -21.17
CA GLY A 559 -2.37 -14.95 -22.52
C GLY A 559 -0.97 -14.36 -22.57
N TYR A 560 -0.60 -13.60 -21.54
CA TYR A 560 0.66 -12.88 -21.40
C TYR A 560 0.94 -12.65 -19.90
N PRO A 561 2.14 -12.20 -19.50
CA PRO A 561 2.46 -11.97 -18.09
C PRO A 561 1.55 -10.95 -17.41
N LEU A 562 1.17 -11.20 -16.16
CA LEU A 562 0.42 -10.24 -15.34
C LEU A 562 1.40 -9.35 -14.56
N LEU A 563 1.25 -8.04 -14.65
CA LEU A 563 2.07 -7.07 -13.91
C LEU A 563 1.22 -6.19 -12.99
N GLU A 564 1.78 -5.88 -11.82
CA GLU A 564 1.18 -5.00 -10.82
C GLU A 564 2.26 -4.06 -10.23
N ALA A 565 1.94 -2.77 -10.12
CA ALA A 565 2.73 -1.84 -9.32
C ALA A 565 1.88 -1.25 -8.18
N THR A 566 2.35 -1.45 -6.95
CA THR A 566 1.73 -0.91 -5.75
C THR A 566 2.54 0.29 -5.26
N SER A 567 1.88 1.42 -5.00
CA SER A 567 2.49 2.53 -4.27
C SER A 567 1.54 2.99 -3.18
N SER A 568 1.88 2.62 -1.97
CA SER A 568 1.08 2.87 -0.79
C SER A 568 2.01 3.33 0.33
N GLY A 569 1.79 4.51 0.86
CA GLY A 569 2.55 5.02 2.00
C GLY A 569 3.12 6.41 1.80
N LEU A 570 2.34 7.32 1.22
CA LEU A 570 2.76 8.68 0.92
C LEU A 570 3.31 9.42 2.15
N THR A 571 2.67 9.28 3.31
CA THR A 571 3.08 10.03 4.53
C THR A 571 3.33 9.16 5.75
N HIS A 572 3.01 7.87 5.66
CA HIS A 572 3.28 6.85 6.65
C HIS A 572 3.35 5.51 5.95
N SER A 573 4.25 4.65 6.41
CA SER A 573 4.50 3.35 5.80
C SER A 573 4.43 2.25 6.84
N ALA A 574 4.53 1.00 6.39
CA ALA A 574 4.58 -0.19 7.23
C ALA A 574 5.88 -0.30 8.08
N ASN A 575 6.67 0.77 8.20
CA ASN A 575 7.92 0.83 8.97
C ASN A 575 7.69 0.90 10.50
N MET A 576 6.82 0.05 11.03
CA MET A 576 6.64 -0.10 12.48
C MET A 576 7.52 -1.25 13.01
N LEU A 577 8.27 -1.01 14.08
CA LEU A 577 9.02 -2.06 14.79
C LEU A 577 10.03 -2.80 13.87
N LEU A 578 9.97 -4.15 13.83
CA LEU A 578 10.87 -5.01 13.05
C LEU A 578 10.29 -5.37 11.66
N LEU A 579 9.14 -4.79 11.26
CA LEU A 579 8.42 -5.15 10.01
C LEU A 579 9.30 -5.12 8.75
N PRO A 580 10.14 -4.09 8.50
CA PRO A 580 11.07 -4.09 7.37
C PRO A 580 11.95 -5.34 7.25
N ALA A 581 12.39 -5.89 8.39
CA ALA A 581 13.24 -7.08 8.42
C ALA A 581 12.46 -8.40 8.34
N VAL A 582 11.22 -8.37 8.82
CA VAL A 582 10.34 -9.53 8.95
C VAL A 582 9.61 -9.76 7.63
N LEU A 583 9.11 -8.71 6.97
CA LEU A 583 8.29 -8.81 5.76
C LEU A 583 8.96 -9.64 4.64
N PRO A 584 10.21 -9.36 4.21
CA PRO A 584 10.87 -10.12 3.16
C PRO A 584 11.18 -11.58 3.55
N ARG A 585 11.24 -11.90 4.86
CA ARG A 585 11.56 -13.24 5.35
C ARG A 585 10.31 -14.09 5.56
N PHE A 586 9.27 -13.51 6.14
CA PHE A 586 8.06 -14.21 6.56
C PHE A 586 6.95 -14.19 5.52
N PHE A 587 7.02 -13.30 4.51
CA PHE A 587 6.01 -13.19 3.45
C PHE A 587 6.69 -13.22 2.08
N ARG A 588 7.45 -14.29 1.83
CA ARG A 588 8.07 -14.54 0.52
C ARG A 588 7.00 -14.99 -0.48
N THR A 589 7.13 -14.51 -1.70
CA THR A 589 6.31 -14.93 -2.84
C THR A 589 7.14 -14.84 -4.12
N PRO A 590 7.01 -15.78 -5.07
CA PRO A 590 7.67 -15.68 -6.37
C PRO A 590 7.12 -14.54 -7.23
N ARG A 591 5.91 -14.03 -6.93
CA ARG A 591 5.28 -12.95 -7.70
C ARG A 591 5.81 -11.57 -7.36
N ARG A 592 6.58 -11.42 -6.28
CA ARG A 592 7.14 -10.12 -5.87
C ARG A 592 8.53 -9.94 -6.47
N LEU A 593 8.64 -8.96 -7.35
CA LEU A 593 9.89 -8.57 -8.02
C LEU A 593 10.67 -7.55 -7.19
N SER A 594 9.96 -6.67 -6.47
CA SER A 594 10.59 -5.69 -5.58
C SER A 594 9.71 -5.26 -4.41
N LEU A 595 10.33 -4.78 -3.33
CA LEU A 595 9.70 -4.33 -2.08
C LEU A 595 10.42 -3.11 -1.47
N TYR A 596 9.65 -2.06 -1.21
CA TYR A 596 10.07 -0.86 -0.49
C TYR A 596 9.11 -0.52 0.64
N VAL A 597 9.54 -0.68 1.89
CA VAL A 597 8.68 -0.58 3.09
C VAL A 597 8.63 0.81 3.73
N GLU A 598 9.36 1.76 3.15
CA GLU A 598 9.39 3.17 3.60
C GLU A 598 8.38 4.01 2.81
N LYS A 599 8.24 5.28 3.20
CA LYS A 599 7.30 6.20 2.54
C LYS A 599 7.66 6.40 1.06
N ASN A 600 6.68 6.32 0.18
CA ASN A 600 6.92 6.25 -1.26
C ASN A 600 5.81 6.88 -2.10
N PHE A 601 6.10 7.07 -3.38
CA PHE A 601 5.13 7.34 -4.44
C PHE A 601 5.53 6.55 -5.71
N GLY A 602 4.58 6.35 -6.62
CA GLY A 602 4.79 5.58 -7.84
C GLY A 602 4.62 6.40 -9.11
N MET A 603 5.31 6.03 -10.18
CA MET A 603 5.11 6.62 -11.51
C MET A 603 5.05 5.55 -12.59
N VAL A 604 4.11 5.71 -13.51
CA VAL A 604 4.06 4.98 -14.78
C VAL A 604 4.58 5.90 -15.87
N ARG A 605 5.47 5.40 -16.71
CA ARG A 605 6.01 6.14 -17.85
C ARG A 605 5.88 5.32 -19.12
N LEU A 606 5.33 5.92 -20.18
CA LEU A 606 5.39 5.39 -21.54
C LEU A 606 6.54 6.08 -22.27
N SER A 607 7.44 5.29 -22.86
CA SER A 607 8.65 5.79 -23.51
C SER A 607 8.93 5.05 -24.81
N VAL A 608 9.71 5.68 -25.69
CA VAL A 608 10.25 5.03 -26.90
C VAL A 608 11.71 4.63 -26.67
N ASP A 609 12.05 3.40 -27.05
CA ASP A 609 13.43 2.91 -27.11
C ASP A 609 14.10 3.40 -28.41
N LEU A 610 15.04 4.33 -28.25
CA LEU A 610 15.81 4.92 -29.35
C LEU A 610 16.72 3.91 -30.04
N LEU A 611 17.08 2.77 -29.41
CA LEU A 611 17.80 1.69 -30.08
C LEU A 611 16.94 1.01 -31.14
N ARG A 612 15.61 1.08 -31.00
CA ARG A 612 14.63 0.54 -31.97
C ARG A 612 14.21 1.57 -33.02
N LEU A 613 14.66 2.83 -32.90
CA LEU A 613 14.36 3.89 -33.86
C LEU A 613 14.68 3.51 -35.33
N PRO A 614 15.79 2.80 -35.66
CA PRO A 614 16.04 2.36 -37.03
C PRO A 614 14.93 1.50 -37.64
N ALA A 615 14.24 0.69 -36.82
CA ALA A 615 13.10 -0.12 -37.27
C ALA A 615 11.84 0.72 -37.52
N LEU A 616 11.74 1.91 -36.91
CA LEU A 616 10.62 2.84 -37.10
C LEU A 616 10.81 3.78 -38.29
N ARG A 617 12.07 4.04 -38.70
CA ARG A 617 12.40 4.97 -39.80
C ARG A 617 11.65 4.75 -41.10
N PRO A 618 11.39 3.50 -41.58
CA PRO A 618 10.61 3.29 -42.80
C PRO A 618 9.23 3.92 -42.75
N TYR A 619 8.65 4.08 -41.55
CA TYR A 619 7.32 4.65 -41.35
C TYR A 619 7.33 6.17 -41.12
N PHE A 620 8.50 6.83 -41.10
CA PHE A 620 8.63 8.27 -40.88
C PHE A 620 8.70 9.11 -42.18
N ASN A 621 8.97 8.49 -43.33
CA ASN A 621 9.37 9.19 -44.56
C ASN A 621 8.21 9.64 -45.49
N ASP A 622 6.99 9.11 -45.34
CA ASP A 622 5.87 9.46 -46.23
C ASP A 622 5.06 10.71 -45.78
N THR A 623 5.45 11.38 -44.69
CA THR A 623 4.64 12.42 -44.02
C THR A 623 4.99 13.90 -44.33
N ILE A 624 5.87 14.21 -45.30
CA ILE A 624 6.21 15.61 -45.65
C ILE A 624 5.39 16.17 -46.83
N LYS A 625 4.47 15.40 -47.44
CA LYS A 625 3.48 15.97 -48.38
C LYS A 625 2.08 15.98 -47.75
N PRO A 626 1.53 17.14 -47.36
CA PRO A 626 0.13 17.22 -46.99
C PRO A 626 -0.70 17.13 -48.27
N ALA A 627 -1.34 15.99 -48.50
CA ALA A 627 -2.35 15.83 -49.54
C ALA A 627 -3.67 15.37 -48.91
N GLY A 628 -4.34 16.31 -48.23
CA GLY A 628 -5.74 16.19 -47.81
C GLY A 628 -6.02 15.25 -46.62
N PRO A 629 -7.22 15.34 -46.03
CA PRO A 629 -7.61 14.63 -44.80
C PRO A 629 -7.87 13.12 -44.98
N SER A 630 -7.37 12.50 -46.06
CA SER A 630 -7.70 11.11 -46.41
C SER A 630 -6.54 10.28 -47.00
N SER A 631 -5.29 10.75 -47.00
CA SER A 631 -4.14 9.91 -47.37
C SER A 631 -3.52 9.28 -46.13
N GLY A 632 -4.08 8.16 -45.66
CA GLY A 632 -3.49 7.39 -44.54
C GLY A 632 -2.11 6.84 -44.90
N LEU A 633 -1.19 6.84 -43.93
CA LEU A 633 0.16 6.23 -44.03
C LEU A 633 0.09 4.74 -44.38
N PHE A 634 -1.02 4.10 -44.04
CA PHE A 634 -1.27 2.68 -44.29
C PHE A 634 -2.44 2.54 -45.27
N ARG A 635 -2.21 1.80 -46.36
CA ARG A 635 -3.22 1.53 -47.40
C ARG A 635 -4.11 0.36 -47.03
N THR A 636 -3.60 -0.56 -46.22
CA THR A 636 -4.31 -1.77 -45.78
C THR A 636 -4.28 -1.93 -44.26
N VAL A 637 -5.20 -2.76 -43.73
CA VAL A 637 -5.24 -3.10 -42.30
C VAL A 637 -4.00 -3.93 -41.92
N GLU A 638 -3.53 -4.78 -42.82
CA GLU A 638 -2.36 -5.64 -42.66
C GLU A 638 -1.07 -4.82 -42.54
N GLU A 639 -0.89 -3.81 -43.38
CA GLU A 639 0.24 -2.86 -43.28
C GLU A 639 0.25 -2.16 -41.91
N ARG A 640 -0.94 -1.72 -41.45
CA ARG A 640 -1.09 -1.07 -40.14
C ARG A 640 -0.77 -2.03 -38.99
N GLN A 641 -1.24 -3.27 -39.07
CA GLN A 641 -0.95 -4.29 -38.06
C GLN A 641 0.54 -4.64 -38.00
N ALA A 642 1.20 -4.77 -39.16
CA ALA A 642 2.64 -5.00 -39.24
C ALA A 642 3.44 -3.86 -38.61
N ALA A 643 3.09 -2.61 -38.94
CA ALA A 643 3.70 -1.42 -38.35
C ALA A 643 3.47 -1.37 -36.82
N ARG A 644 2.27 -1.72 -36.35
CA ARG A 644 1.96 -1.80 -34.92
C ARG A 644 2.80 -2.85 -34.21
N ALA A 645 3.05 -4.02 -34.80
CA ALA A 645 3.91 -5.04 -34.21
C ALA A 645 5.36 -4.54 -34.01
N VAL A 646 5.88 -3.73 -34.95
CA VAL A 646 7.20 -3.09 -34.80
C VAL A 646 7.17 -2.02 -33.70
N VAL A 647 6.16 -1.16 -33.69
CA VAL A 647 6.00 -0.09 -32.68
C VAL A 647 5.86 -0.66 -31.27
N GLN A 648 5.10 -1.74 -31.08
CA GLN A 648 4.92 -2.36 -29.76
C GLN A 648 6.22 -2.88 -29.15
N ARG A 649 7.21 -3.24 -29.97
CA ARG A 649 8.55 -3.64 -29.50
C ARG A 649 9.49 -2.46 -29.27
N ALA A 650 9.15 -1.30 -29.82
CA ALA A 650 9.90 -0.06 -29.67
C ALA A 650 9.38 0.83 -28.53
N LEU A 651 8.16 0.59 -28.05
CA LEU A 651 7.59 1.31 -26.91
C LEU A 651 7.73 0.50 -25.63
N ASN A 652 8.18 1.17 -24.57
CA ASN A 652 8.36 0.59 -23.24
C ASN A 652 7.44 1.27 -22.23
N VAL A 653 6.88 0.46 -21.33
CA VAL A 653 6.25 0.94 -20.11
C VAL A 653 7.23 0.71 -18.96
N THR A 654 7.39 1.74 -18.13
CA THR A 654 8.21 1.70 -16.94
C THR A 654 7.33 1.95 -15.72
N PHE A 655 7.44 1.08 -14.71
CA PHE A 655 6.97 1.35 -13.35
C PHE A 655 8.16 1.76 -12.49
N THR A 656 8.03 2.84 -11.72
CA THR A 656 9.07 3.29 -10.79
C THR A 656 8.48 3.61 -9.44
N ILE A 657 9.10 3.09 -8.39
CA ILE A 657 8.82 3.46 -6.99
C ILE A 657 9.91 4.42 -6.54
N PHE A 658 9.50 5.53 -5.94
CA PHE A 658 10.37 6.57 -5.43
C PHE A 658 10.30 6.66 -3.91
N SER A 659 11.44 6.94 -3.28
CA SER A 659 11.56 7.12 -1.85
C SER A 659 11.28 8.56 -1.45
N ILE A 660 10.36 8.78 -0.51
CA ILE A 660 10.16 10.10 0.10
C ILE A 660 11.26 10.42 1.12
N PRO A 661 11.72 9.49 1.99
CA PRO A 661 12.82 9.75 2.91
C PRO A 661 14.16 10.05 2.21
N GLN A 662 14.34 9.57 0.98
CA GLN A 662 15.49 9.90 0.12
C GLN A 662 15.10 10.97 -0.93
N HIS A 663 14.21 11.89 -0.55
CA HIS A 663 13.88 13.11 -1.28
C HIS A 663 13.37 12.94 -2.72
N GLY A 664 12.71 11.84 -3.01
CA GLY A 664 12.21 11.51 -4.35
C GLY A 664 13.20 10.70 -5.19
N GLN A 665 14.23 10.09 -4.59
CA GLN A 665 15.12 9.19 -5.32
C GLN A 665 14.36 7.94 -5.81
N PRO A 666 14.52 7.52 -7.08
CA PRO A 666 13.98 6.25 -7.55
C PRO A 666 14.72 5.08 -6.88
N VAL A 667 13.96 4.15 -6.30
CA VAL A 667 14.50 2.99 -5.56
C VAL A 667 14.27 1.68 -6.28
N HIS A 668 13.16 1.55 -7.01
CA HIS A 668 12.85 0.36 -7.79
C HIS A 668 12.27 0.75 -9.15
N ARG A 669 12.67 0.03 -10.18
CA ARG A 669 12.20 0.22 -11.55
C ARG A 669 11.88 -1.15 -12.16
N LEU A 670 10.84 -1.19 -12.99
CA LEU A 670 10.50 -2.34 -13.84
C LEU A 670 10.22 -1.80 -15.24
N ASN A 671 11.01 -2.20 -16.23
CA ASN A 671 10.85 -1.81 -17.63
C ASN A 671 10.48 -3.03 -18.47
N PHE A 672 9.50 -2.85 -19.34
CA PHE A 672 9.07 -3.91 -20.26
C PHE A 672 8.51 -3.30 -21.55
N PRO A 673 8.72 -3.95 -22.70
CA PRO A 673 8.12 -3.51 -23.96
C PRO A 673 6.61 -3.75 -23.95
N LEU A 674 5.84 -2.91 -24.64
CA LEU A 674 4.39 -3.10 -24.79
C LEU A 674 4.05 -4.47 -25.39
N SER A 675 4.88 -4.95 -26.31
CA SER A 675 4.68 -6.25 -26.95
C SER A 675 4.65 -7.41 -25.96
N MET A 676 5.34 -7.32 -24.81
CA MET A 676 5.30 -8.36 -23.78
C MET A 676 3.87 -8.64 -23.29
N LEU A 677 3.01 -7.64 -23.27
CA LEU A 677 1.64 -7.74 -22.78
C LEU A 677 0.64 -8.05 -23.91
N THR A 678 1.06 -8.79 -24.94
CA THR A 678 0.22 -9.18 -26.09
C THR A 678 0.12 -10.69 -26.19
N TYR A 679 -0.92 -11.21 -26.82
CA TYR A 679 -1.05 -12.64 -27.11
C TYR A 679 0.04 -13.15 -28.06
N ALA A 680 0.57 -12.27 -28.92
CA ALA A 680 1.56 -12.64 -29.92
C ALA A 680 2.95 -12.84 -29.31
N ASP A 681 3.43 -11.88 -28.51
CA ASP A 681 4.81 -11.89 -27.99
C ASP A 681 4.88 -12.31 -26.51
N GLY A 682 3.78 -12.24 -25.75
CA GLY A 682 3.72 -12.60 -24.33
C GLY A 682 4.15 -14.03 -23.98
N PRO A 683 3.83 -15.07 -24.78
CA PRO A 683 4.33 -16.43 -24.54
C PRO A 683 5.86 -16.57 -24.51
N ALA A 684 6.61 -15.67 -25.16
CA ALA A 684 8.07 -15.68 -25.13
C ALA A 684 8.65 -15.29 -23.75
N TYR A 685 7.83 -14.73 -22.86
CA TYR A 685 8.23 -14.27 -21.52
C TYR A 685 7.90 -15.28 -20.42
N LEU A 686 7.65 -16.55 -20.79
CA LEU A 686 7.57 -17.64 -19.82
C LEU A 686 8.84 -17.67 -18.98
N ASP A 687 8.66 -17.68 -17.66
CA ASP A 687 9.73 -17.68 -16.66
C ASP A 687 10.74 -16.54 -16.81
N ALA A 688 10.36 -15.43 -17.45
CA ALA A 688 11.23 -14.27 -17.62
C ALA A 688 11.77 -13.77 -16.27
N ALA A 689 13.03 -13.32 -16.29
CA ALA A 689 13.71 -12.74 -15.14
C ALA A 689 13.71 -11.21 -15.24
N VAL A 690 13.96 -10.53 -14.13
CA VAL A 690 14.14 -9.08 -14.10
C VAL A 690 15.59 -8.78 -13.75
N ASP A 691 16.24 -7.94 -14.56
CA ASP A 691 17.57 -7.45 -14.23
C ASP A 691 17.51 -6.66 -12.92
N PRO A 692 18.31 -7.03 -11.91
CA PRO A 692 18.21 -6.45 -10.59
C PRO A 692 18.64 -4.99 -10.50
N TYR A 693 19.37 -4.49 -11.51
CA TYR A 693 19.91 -3.15 -11.53
C TYR A 693 19.14 -2.22 -12.46
N SER A 694 18.87 -2.65 -13.70
CA SER A 694 18.12 -1.82 -14.66
C SER A 694 16.61 -1.95 -14.50
N GLY A 695 16.13 -3.07 -13.93
CA GLY A 695 14.72 -3.40 -13.86
C GLY A 695 14.16 -3.94 -15.18
N ASP A 696 15.00 -4.23 -16.17
CA ASP A 696 14.53 -4.71 -17.47
C ASP A 696 14.09 -6.17 -17.39
N VAL A 697 12.90 -6.47 -17.95
CA VAL A 697 12.44 -7.86 -18.09
C VAL A 697 13.22 -8.54 -19.22
N GLN A 698 13.85 -9.67 -18.89
CA GLN A 698 14.66 -10.48 -19.80
C GLN A 698 14.02 -11.85 -20.01
N ILE A 699 13.88 -12.23 -21.28
CA ILE A 699 13.48 -13.59 -21.68
C ILE A 699 14.61 -14.55 -21.28
N GLN A 700 14.27 -15.69 -20.67
CA GLN A 700 15.25 -16.75 -20.48
C GLN A 700 15.54 -17.43 -21.82
N ASN A 701 16.72 -17.18 -22.39
CA ASN A 701 17.16 -17.92 -23.58
C ASN A 701 17.42 -19.39 -23.19
N ALA A 702 16.91 -20.33 -23.98
CA ALA A 702 17.11 -21.78 -23.84
C ALA A 702 18.56 -22.26 -24.08
N ALA A 703 19.57 -21.40 -23.85
CA ALA A 703 20.99 -21.66 -24.10
C ALA A 703 21.71 -22.33 -22.93
N ASP A 704 21.13 -22.40 -21.73
CA ASP A 704 21.66 -23.24 -20.64
C ASP A 704 21.07 -24.65 -20.74
N GLY A 705 21.64 -25.42 -21.68
CA GLY A 705 21.35 -26.84 -21.91
C GLY A 705 21.81 -27.75 -20.78
N THR A 706 21.32 -27.53 -19.55
CA THR A 706 21.31 -28.52 -18.46
C THR A 706 20.13 -28.37 -17.49
N SER A 707 19.08 -27.64 -17.86
CA SER A 707 17.75 -27.95 -17.29
C SER A 707 16.99 -28.76 -18.33
N THR A 708 16.95 -30.07 -18.14
CA THR A 708 15.80 -30.83 -18.63
C THR A 708 14.58 -30.06 -18.13
N PRO A 709 13.57 -29.73 -18.95
CA PRO A 709 12.29 -29.32 -18.39
C PRO A 709 11.96 -30.46 -17.45
N THR A 710 11.98 -30.19 -16.15
CA THR A 710 11.39 -31.13 -15.22
C THR A 710 9.99 -31.21 -15.78
N LYS A 711 9.67 -32.35 -16.41
CA LYS A 711 8.29 -32.70 -16.72
C LYS A 711 7.62 -32.54 -15.38
N ALA A 712 7.00 -31.37 -15.17
CA ALA A 712 6.05 -31.17 -14.13
C ALA A 712 5.08 -32.28 -14.43
N THR A 713 5.14 -33.32 -13.59
CA THR A 713 4.20 -34.40 -13.64
C THR A 713 2.84 -33.72 -13.65
N ALA A 714 2.13 -33.85 -14.77
CA ALA A 714 0.74 -33.50 -14.90
C ALA A 714 -0.04 -34.47 -14.00
N THR A 715 0.13 -34.30 -12.70
CA THR A 715 -0.55 -34.98 -11.61
C THR A 715 -1.20 -33.87 -10.82
N GLY A 716 -2.26 -33.31 -11.38
CA GLY A 716 -3.10 -32.32 -10.74
C GLY A 716 -4.45 -32.37 -11.44
N ALA A 717 -5.53 -32.34 -10.65
CA ALA A 717 -6.89 -32.23 -11.16
C ALA A 717 -6.99 -31.13 -12.24
N PRO A 718 -7.94 -31.21 -13.19
CA PRO A 718 -8.20 -30.09 -14.11
C PRO A 718 -8.29 -28.80 -13.29
N PRO A 719 -7.66 -27.71 -13.75
CA PRO A 719 -7.62 -26.48 -12.98
C PRO A 719 -9.05 -26.06 -12.64
N GLY A 720 -9.24 -25.56 -11.42
CA GLY A 720 -10.56 -25.08 -10.98
C GLY A 720 -11.13 -24.10 -12.01
N VAL A 721 -12.44 -24.13 -12.19
CA VAL A 721 -13.10 -23.29 -13.18
C VAL A 721 -14.16 -22.44 -12.48
N THR A 722 -14.12 -21.14 -12.72
CA THR A 722 -15.09 -20.18 -12.22
C THR A 722 -16.07 -19.85 -13.33
N THR A 723 -17.37 -19.88 -13.02
CA THR A 723 -18.43 -19.62 -13.99
C THR A 723 -19.18 -18.35 -13.63
N PHE A 724 -19.37 -17.46 -14.60
CA PHE A 724 -20.12 -16.23 -14.42
C PHE A 724 -20.89 -15.87 -15.70
N THR A 725 -21.79 -14.90 -15.60
CA THR A 725 -22.61 -14.45 -16.73
C THR A 725 -22.16 -13.07 -17.21
N LEU A 726 -21.90 -12.96 -18.51
CA LEU A 726 -21.56 -11.72 -19.20
C LEU A 726 -22.78 -10.79 -19.27
N ARG A 727 -22.53 -9.51 -19.55
CA ARG A 727 -23.57 -8.49 -19.73
C ARG A 727 -24.62 -8.86 -20.78
N ASN A 728 -24.25 -9.63 -21.80
CA ASN A 728 -25.17 -10.09 -22.85
C ASN A 728 -25.99 -11.35 -22.47
N GLY A 729 -25.85 -11.85 -21.23
CA GLY A 729 -26.54 -13.03 -20.74
C GLY A 729 -25.83 -14.36 -21.00
N THR A 730 -24.68 -14.35 -21.71
CA THR A 730 -23.92 -15.58 -21.97
C THR A 730 -23.17 -16.02 -20.71
N THR A 731 -23.38 -17.26 -20.29
CA THR A 731 -22.61 -17.90 -19.23
C THR A 731 -21.27 -18.39 -19.77
N VAL A 732 -20.18 -18.04 -19.10
CA VAL A 732 -18.81 -18.38 -19.47
C VAL A 732 -18.10 -19.00 -18.29
N SER A 733 -17.13 -19.84 -18.60
CA SER A 733 -16.31 -20.57 -17.63
C SER A 733 -14.84 -20.25 -17.89
N VAL A 734 -14.14 -19.81 -16.85
CA VAL A 734 -12.74 -19.36 -16.94
C VAL A 734 -11.86 -20.11 -15.93
N VAL A 735 -10.59 -20.24 -16.26
CA VAL A 735 -9.62 -20.94 -15.41
C VAL A 735 -9.33 -20.13 -14.15
N HIS A 736 -9.35 -20.81 -13.00
CA HIS A 736 -9.09 -20.21 -11.70
C HIS A 736 -7.64 -19.71 -11.58
N TYR A 737 -7.46 -18.47 -11.14
CA TYR A 737 -6.16 -17.89 -10.86
C TYR A 737 -5.72 -18.18 -9.41
N PRO A 738 -4.70 -19.03 -9.21
CA PRO A 738 -4.36 -19.52 -7.88
C PRO A 738 -3.72 -18.44 -7.00
N VAL A 739 -3.87 -18.62 -5.69
CA VAL A 739 -3.12 -17.85 -4.70
C VAL A 739 -1.62 -18.17 -4.77
N SER A 740 -0.77 -17.22 -4.33
CA SER A 740 0.68 -17.41 -4.37
C SER A 740 1.13 -18.63 -3.57
N THR A 741 2.03 -19.43 -4.15
CA THR A 741 2.66 -20.58 -3.49
C THR A 741 4.18 -20.44 -3.45
N PRO A 742 4.85 -20.82 -2.35
CA PRO A 742 4.26 -21.32 -1.10
C PRO A 742 3.53 -20.22 -0.31
N VAL A 743 2.39 -20.56 0.30
CA VAL A 743 1.66 -19.62 1.17
C VAL A 743 2.47 -19.43 2.46
N PRO A 744 2.80 -18.19 2.87
CA PRO A 744 3.60 -18.01 4.05
C PRO A 744 2.89 -18.46 5.34
N PHE A 745 3.65 -18.96 6.32
CA PHE A 745 3.09 -19.62 7.50
C PHE A 745 2.08 -18.78 8.28
N VAL A 746 2.35 -17.48 8.46
CA VAL A 746 1.44 -16.56 9.17
C VAL A 746 0.12 -16.41 8.42
N THR A 747 0.18 -16.27 7.10
CA THR A 747 -0.99 -16.14 6.23
C THR A 747 -1.77 -17.45 6.16
N TRP A 748 -1.07 -18.58 6.03
CA TRP A 748 -1.66 -19.91 6.11
C TRP A 748 -2.38 -20.12 7.45
N GLY A 749 -1.74 -19.82 8.58
CA GLY A 749 -2.33 -19.94 9.91
C GLY A 749 -3.55 -19.03 10.08
N SER A 750 -3.50 -17.82 9.51
CA SER A 750 -4.63 -16.88 9.53
C SER A 750 -5.81 -17.39 8.69
N ARG A 751 -5.56 -17.97 7.52
CA ARG A 751 -6.60 -18.62 6.68
C ARG A 751 -7.18 -19.86 7.35
N VAL A 752 -6.37 -20.67 8.03
CA VAL A 752 -6.85 -21.82 8.82
C VAL A 752 -7.75 -21.34 9.96
N ALA A 753 -7.33 -20.31 10.69
CA ALA A 753 -8.13 -19.73 11.76
C ALA A 753 -9.44 -19.14 11.24
N GLN A 754 -9.41 -18.41 10.12
CA GLN A 754 -10.60 -17.92 9.43
C GLN A 754 -11.55 -19.09 9.10
N ARG A 755 -11.03 -20.15 8.48
CA ARG A 755 -11.83 -21.29 8.04
C ARG A 755 -12.54 -22.04 9.16
N TYR A 756 -11.90 -22.18 10.32
CA TYR A 756 -12.41 -23.07 11.38
C TYR A 756 -12.87 -22.35 12.65
N VAL A 757 -12.40 -21.12 12.91
CA VAL A 757 -12.63 -20.41 14.18
C VAL A 757 -13.34 -19.07 13.93
N PHE A 758 -12.79 -18.24 13.05
CA PHE A 758 -13.27 -16.88 12.77
C PHE A 758 -13.96 -16.82 11.40
N THR A 759 -14.98 -17.65 11.21
CA THR A 759 -15.60 -17.91 9.89
C THR A 759 -16.26 -16.71 9.22
N ARG A 760 -16.63 -15.69 10.01
CA ARG A 760 -17.23 -14.44 9.53
C ARG A 760 -16.24 -13.30 9.34
N SER A 761 -14.97 -13.52 9.68
CA SER A 761 -13.94 -12.50 9.64
C SER A 761 -13.15 -12.53 8.34
N SER A 762 -12.50 -11.42 8.02
CA SER A 762 -11.46 -11.39 6.99
C SER A 762 -10.20 -12.18 7.43
N VAL A 763 -9.25 -12.40 6.51
CA VAL A 763 -7.95 -13.02 6.87
C VAL A 763 -7.16 -12.12 7.81
N SER A 764 -7.17 -10.80 7.57
CA SER A 764 -6.49 -9.82 8.42
C SER A 764 -7.10 -9.75 9.81
N GLU A 765 -8.44 -9.75 9.92
CA GLU A 765 -9.16 -9.85 11.19
C GLU A 765 -8.87 -11.16 11.93
N SER A 766 -8.84 -12.28 11.20
CA SER A 766 -8.51 -13.59 11.79
C SER A 766 -7.10 -13.60 12.37
N MET A 767 -6.14 -12.96 11.70
CA MET A 767 -4.79 -12.75 12.24
C MET A 767 -4.84 -11.92 13.54
N LYS A 768 -5.59 -10.81 13.55
CA LYS A 768 -5.76 -9.95 14.75
C LYS A 768 -6.32 -10.77 15.93
N TRP A 769 -7.36 -11.58 15.71
CA TRP A 769 -7.95 -12.43 16.74
C TRP A 769 -7.01 -13.55 17.23
N CYS A 770 -6.23 -14.13 16.33
CA CYS A 770 -5.19 -15.10 16.69
C CYS A 770 -4.15 -14.46 17.62
N VAL A 771 -3.63 -13.28 17.27
CA VAL A 771 -2.65 -12.56 18.11
C VAL A 771 -3.25 -12.23 19.48
N LEU A 772 -4.48 -11.70 19.52
CA LEU A 772 -5.16 -11.38 20.78
C LEU A 772 -5.33 -12.62 21.66
N SER A 773 -5.78 -13.73 21.08
CA SER A 773 -5.96 -15.00 21.79
C SER A 773 -4.64 -15.48 22.40
N HIS A 774 -3.52 -15.38 21.67
CA HIS A 774 -2.20 -15.74 22.17
C HIS A 774 -1.75 -14.84 23.32
N VAL A 775 -1.97 -13.52 23.22
CA VAL A 775 -1.65 -12.57 24.29
C VAL A 775 -2.48 -12.89 25.54
N CYS A 776 -3.78 -13.11 25.40
CA CYS A 776 -4.65 -13.47 26.52
C CYS A 776 -4.21 -14.78 27.21
N VAL A 777 -3.97 -15.84 26.44
CA VAL A 777 -3.49 -17.13 26.98
C VAL A 777 -2.15 -16.96 27.68
N SER A 778 -1.22 -16.19 27.10
CA SER A 778 0.09 -15.93 27.70
C SER A 778 0.00 -15.18 29.02
N VAL A 779 -0.88 -14.18 29.11
CA VAL A 779 -1.14 -13.45 30.36
C VAL A 779 -1.75 -14.37 31.41
N VAL A 780 -2.74 -15.21 31.04
CA VAL A 780 -3.34 -16.19 31.96
C VAL A 780 -2.30 -17.18 32.46
N CYS A 781 -1.48 -17.75 31.58
CA CYS A 781 -0.39 -18.65 31.94
C CYS A 781 0.61 -17.97 32.88
N LEU A 782 0.97 -16.71 32.62
CA LEU A 782 1.88 -15.95 33.48
C LEU A 782 1.28 -15.70 34.87
N VAL A 783 0.00 -15.33 34.96
CA VAL A 783 -0.72 -15.16 36.23
C VAL A 783 -0.81 -16.48 37.00
N LEU A 784 -1.10 -17.60 36.33
CA LEU A 784 -1.13 -18.93 36.94
C LEU A 784 0.26 -19.34 37.44
N CYS A 785 1.31 -19.09 36.67
CA CYS A 785 2.70 -19.32 37.06
C CYS A 785 3.09 -18.47 38.27
N MET A 786 2.77 -17.17 38.29
CA MET A 786 3.00 -16.30 39.45
C MET A 786 2.24 -16.78 40.69
N GLY A 787 0.97 -17.18 40.53
CA GLY A 787 0.17 -17.75 41.60
C GLY A 787 0.76 -19.05 42.16
N TRP A 788 1.28 -19.91 41.28
CA TRP A 788 1.97 -21.14 41.65
C TRP A 788 3.27 -20.85 42.42
N VAL A 789 4.11 -19.93 41.93
CA VAL A 789 5.34 -19.49 42.60
C VAL A 789 5.04 -18.90 43.98
N LEU A 790 4.03 -18.03 44.11
CA LEU A 790 3.62 -17.44 45.39
C LEU A 790 3.13 -18.51 46.38
N ARG A 791 2.33 -19.49 45.92
CA ARG A 791 1.90 -20.63 46.74
C ARG A 791 3.10 -21.47 47.19
N TRP A 792 4.06 -21.71 46.30
CA TRP A 792 5.29 -22.44 46.61
C TRP A 792 6.15 -21.72 47.66
N VAL A 793 6.38 -20.41 47.50
CA VAL A 793 7.11 -19.58 48.47
C VAL A 793 6.41 -19.59 49.83
N ARG A 794 5.07 -19.43 49.86
CA ARG A 794 4.29 -19.48 51.10
C ARG A 794 4.41 -20.85 51.79
N ARG A 795 4.37 -21.94 51.03
CA ARG A 795 4.58 -23.31 51.56
C ARG A 795 5.98 -23.50 52.12
N ARG A 796 7.03 -23.08 51.41
CA ARG A 796 8.42 -23.14 51.93
C ARG A 796 8.60 -22.31 53.20
N ARG A 797 8.07 -21.09 53.25
CA ARG A 797 8.11 -20.26 54.46
C ARG A 797 7.37 -20.90 55.63
N ARG A 798 6.23 -21.56 55.39
CA ARG A 798 5.51 -22.33 56.42
C ARG A 798 6.34 -23.53 56.92
N GLN A 799 6.96 -24.28 56.02
CA GLN A 799 7.84 -25.41 56.38
C GLN A 799 9.06 -24.95 57.18
N GLN A 800 9.72 -23.85 56.78
CA GLN A 800 10.83 -23.27 57.55
C GLN A 800 10.39 -22.77 58.94
N ARG A 801 9.20 -22.16 59.05
CA ARG A 801 8.63 -21.78 60.36
C ARG A 801 8.32 -23.00 61.23
N GLN A 802 7.85 -24.10 60.64
CA GLN A 802 7.61 -25.36 61.35
C GLN A 802 8.92 -26.01 61.82
N GLN A 803 9.96 -26.03 60.97
CA GLN A 803 11.29 -26.51 61.35
C GLN A 803 11.91 -25.68 62.49
N ARG A 804 11.87 -24.35 62.41
CA ARG A 804 12.37 -23.48 63.49
C ARG A 804 11.61 -23.64 64.81
N ARG A 805 10.31 -23.96 64.76
CA ARG A 805 9.52 -24.27 65.97
C ARG A 805 9.85 -25.65 66.56
N ALA A 806 10.19 -26.62 65.71
CA ALA A 806 10.65 -27.94 66.16
C ALA A 806 12.07 -27.88 66.75
N GLU A 807 12.96 -27.06 66.17
CA GLU A 807 14.32 -26.83 66.70
C GLU A 807 14.31 -25.98 67.98
N GLY A 808 13.35 -25.06 68.15
CA GLY A 808 13.17 -24.28 69.38
C GLY A 808 12.53 -25.03 70.56
N GLN A 809 12.22 -26.32 70.40
CA GLN A 809 11.70 -27.21 71.45
C GLN A 809 12.66 -28.34 71.83
N ALA A 810 13.89 -28.34 71.30
CA ALA A 810 14.92 -29.29 71.72
C ALA A 810 15.64 -28.79 73.00
N PRO A 811 15.80 -29.61 74.05
CA PRO A 811 16.51 -29.19 75.25
C PRO A 811 18.01 -29.03 74.97
N LEU A 812 18.56 -27.93 75.46
CA LEU A 812 19.98 -27.59 75.48
C LEU A 812 20.78 -28.67 76.21
N LEU A 813 21.65 -29.38 75.48
CA LEU A 813 22.81 -30.06 76.04
C LEU A 813 24.07 -29.52 75.39
N SER A 814 25.02 -29.21 76.26
CA SER A 814 26.21 -28.41 76.05
C SER A 814 27.23 -29.02 75.09
N ARG A 815 27.95 -28.16 74.36
CA ARG A 815 29.43 -28.17 74.39
C ARG A 815 30.02 -26.90 73.75
N ASN A 816 30.89 -26.25 74.51
CA ASN A 816 31.87 -25.27 74.05
C ASN A 816 32.90 -25.96 73.14
N THR A 817 33.32 -25.27 72.07
CA THR A 817 34.74 -25.06 71.73
C THR A 817 34.90 -23.93 70.69
N GLU A 818 36.12 -23.40 70.64
CA GLU A 818 36.55 -22.08 70.19
C GLU A 818 36.57 -21.80 68.67
N LEU A 819 36.41 -20.50 68.41
CA LEU A 819 36.89 -19.63 67.33
C LEU A 819 38.05 -20.13 66.42
N ARG A 820 37.86 -20.01 65.10
CA ARG A 820 38.75 -19.25 64.19
C ARG A 820 38.06 -18.95 62.85
N GLY A 821 38.48 -17.85 62.22
CA GLY A 821 37.73 -17.10 61.22
C GLY A 821 37.69 -17.66 59.81
N ASP A 822 36.75 -17.15 59.02
CA ASP A 822 37.08 -16.32 57.86
C ASP A 822 35.88 -15.50 57.41
N ALA A 823 36.14 -14.23 57.13
CA ALA A 823 35.18 -13.23 56.72
C ALA A 823 34.83 -13.38 55.23
N ILE A 824 33.54 -13.54 54.92
CA ILE A 824 33.02 -13.24 53.59
C ILE A 824 31.82 -12.29 53.76
N ASN A 825 32.05 -11.04 53.34
CA ASN A 825 31.07 -9.96 53.26
C ASN A 825 29.86 -10.36 52.40
N LEU A 826 28.69 -10.48 53.03
CA LEU A 826 27.39 -10.52 52.35
C LEU A 826 26.76 -9.11 52.38
N ALA A 827 26.77 -8.47 51.21
CA ALA A 827 26.17 -7.16 50.96
C ALA A 827 24.62 -7.15 51.14
N PRO A 828 23.99 -5.99 51.41
CA PRO A 828 22.55 -5.90 51.64
C PRO A 828 21.73 -5.66 50.36
N ALA A 829 20.64 -6.45 50.25
CA ALA A 829 19.30 -6.17 49.72
C ALA A 829 19.04 -5.61 48.29
N PRO A 830 18.07 -6.19 47.54
CA PRO A 830 17.70 -5.82 46.16
C PRO A 830 16.65 -4.69 46.07
N GLN A 831 16.76 -3.62 46.86
CA GLN A 831 15.80 -2.49 46.82
C GLN A 831 16.29 -1.28 46.00
N ARG A 832 17.57 -1.20 45.64
CA ARG A 832 18.12 -0.07 44.87
C ARG A 832 17.88 -0.17 43.36
N TRP A 833 17.66 -1.37 42.83
CA TRP A 833 17.45 -1.58 41.38
C TRP A 833 16.07 -1.13 40.92
N TRP A 834 15.03 -1.40 41.72
CA TRP A 834 13.64 -1.03 41.41
C TRP A 834 13.42 0.48 41.37
N LYS A 835 14.07 1.23 42.29
CA LYS A 835 14.01 2.71 42.30
C LYS A 835 14.76 3.34 41.11
N LYS A 836 15.85 2.73 40.62
CA LYS A 836 16.54 3.19 39.40
C LYS A 836 15.74 2.90 38.13
N LEU A 837 15.00 1.78 38.07
CA LEU A 837 14.14 1.45 36.95
C LEU A 837 12.91 2.39 36.87
N LEU A 838 12.26 2.66 38.01
CA LEU A 838 11.14 3.61 38.09
C LEU A 838 11.57 5.07 37.81
N HIS A 839 12.80 5.44 38.12
CA HIS A 839 13.31 6.78 37.81
C HIS A 839 13.70 6.94 36.33
N ARG A 840 14.09 5.86 35.64
CA ARG A 840 14.31 5.85 34.20
C ARG A 840 12.99 5.81 33.40
N LEU A 841 12.01 5.04 33.85
CA LEU A 841 10.67 4.98 33.22
C LEU A 841 9.86 6.28 33.37
N ARG A 842 10.23 7.17 34.31
CA ARG A 842 9.58 8.48 34.47
C ARG A 842 10.21 9.59 33.62
N LYS A 843 11.32 9.31 32.92
CA LYS A 843 12.01 10.28 32.05
C LYS A 843 11.67 10.16 30.56
N ASP A 844 11.01 9.08 30.14
CA ASP A 844 10.46 8.93 28.78
C ASP A 844 9.01 9.43 28.71
N LYS A 845 8.82 10.73 28.98
CA LYS A 845 7.54 11.43 28.77
C LYS A 845 7.51 12.28 27.51
N ASN A 846 8.47 12.10 26.60
CA ASN A 846 8.44 12.66 25.25
C ASN A 846 8.58 11.47 24.30
N GLY A 847 7.43 11.00 23.79
CA GLY A 847 7.32 9.78 23.00
C GLY A 847 7.82 9.89 21.59
#